data_AF-A0A9W7AC06-F1
#
_entry.id   AF-A0A9W7AC06-F1
#
_cell.length_a   1.000
_cell.length_b   1.000
_cell.length_c   1.000
_cell.angle_alpha   90.00
_cell.angle_beta   90.00
_cell.angle_gamma   90.00
#
_symmetry.space_group_name_H-M   'P 1'
#
loop_
_entity.id
_entity.type
_entity.pdbx_description
1 polymer ?
#
loop_
_entity_poly.entity_id
_entity_poly.type
_entity_poly.pdbx_seq_one_letter_code
_entity_poly.pdbx_strand_id
1 'polypeptide(L)'
;MDIPSNRKAALCRNWRIRMPKTCVAIFLAIILVPPVTVYLLYRYSWSVPPCPGVFLNEEKDLHNLILTAGNANNDTYRNTVIEEMKAKYPDTEGIQALWKTSVRYADPGRADFVQEMAAEAEGLGETGYLGGYFWDIVWPRQLSKLIIGFIYPYEVMDSSPLYPLWCYYRGRMMGWCVLENNILEKWMYREGNKYLECADRHFPDNEVLGMYLGEGKEWPDPTLSDPGAAPEWAIYQRLTMTKLKEVSDWWVDERQIENGEFGGGWNDDVEFWRQVLPLVLGFEDPKLLEALRKLGRGVWDLERMEHGFVDELHDVEHSAEESSDSMLLLMLSNIDDAEWLANTEKISNLFTDLWTATNDKGLVAFQSTFFSSIEVSKDERMMCDVALNVRAIQPVLLAWQFGRLSSDVSAKFEEKLKSWLRNWIQVGQGAECGKPLKVMPSAVRFPAGSPGGPLTSGWQMPGCKYVCMKIHGRDIEVCANHADAFTWPSAMPALHEVMALTAYKTKSCEFLRPLKDAVEISAQFLLDNPDWDERREMGKEQSEDWVRSKTLKTAKSAILKHKFLTDGADVEYDSVLIKQYSDSPYESLLLQNTFGLTFPSSPSDTFSSLISQIEGTLSGFSHNFESLTSEVRFTDRTFKFYKYAKKSTGAKYRSPSAQEIYKHLTGDISSPFYASITCVTWSNVFPTSSLSPSISAIVLSNGSTKFSSLMYDFRNTNVKAVFKRLEKGTYVTSITHLDSYPNSDFNCDATTTTGTFTVVEGSWSEFYFQLGGGLSVICVEKVGGGEEKFEGNCGEELGGGGGGGGGKGEGCEATVEDLLPIIEMTVVEFCFAVFGVVVGVGVLVGICCAERVGNSDRRIWQERGVEEEQKTGTEGEGDNESDEFLQISIKYNERKL
;
A
#
# COMPACT_ATOMS: atom_id res chain seq x y z
N MET A 1 14.33 -3.88 -56.60
CA MET A 1 14.12 -3.96 -58.06
C MET A 1 12.63 -4.20 -58.30
N ASP A 2 12.00 -3.16 -58.84
CA ASP A 2 10.79 -3.03 -59.66
C ASP A 2 9.44 -3.68 -59.30
N ILE A 3 8.51 -2.76 -59.00
CA ILE A 3 7.03 -2.77 -59.14
C ILE A 3 6.74 -2.62 -60.67
N PRO A 4 5.68 -3.19 -61.31
CA PRO A 4 4.32 -2.74 -61.02
C PRO A 4 3.10 -3.65 -61.24
N SER A 5 2.04 -3.09 -60.66
CA SER A 5 0.64 -3.42 -60.50
C SER A 5 -0.24 -3.46 -61.77
N ASN A 6 -1.41 -4.11 -61.58
CA ASN A 6 -2.73 -3.82 -62.16
C ASN A 6 -3.05 -4.27 -63.60
N ARG A 7 -4.03 -5.18 -63.73
CA ARG A 7 -5.42 -4.82 -64.13
C ARG A 7 -6.38 -6.01 -64.06
N LYS A 8 -7.60 -5.68 -63.61
CA LYS A 8 -8.81 -6.51 -63.52
C LYS A 8 -9.37 -6.93 -64.89
N ALA A 9 -10.16 -8.00 -64.85
CA ALA A 9 -11.51 -8.16 -65.43
C ALA A 9 -11.69 -9.21 -66.54
N ALA A 10 -12.40 -10.28 -66.12
CA ALA A 10 -13.68 -10.73 -66.68
C ALA A 10 -13.73 -11.79 -67.79
N LEU A 11 -14.78 -12.62 -67.62
CA LEU A 11 -15.59 -13.37 -68.58
C LEU A 11 -15.26 -14.84 -68.87
N CYS A 12 -15.98 -15.69 -68.14
CA CYS A 12 -16.84 -16.78 -68.62
C CYS A 12 -16.39 -17.60 -69.83
N ARG A 13 -16.22 -18.92 -69.63
CA ARG A 13 -17.10 -19.97 -70.19
C ARG A 13 -16.63 -21.40 -69.86
N ASN A 14 -17.55 -22.16 -69.28
CA ASN A 14 -17.87 -23.56 -69.58
C ASN A 14 -16.72 -24.55 -69.81
N TRP A 15 -16.38 -25.33 -68.78
CA TRP A 15 -16.13 -26.77 -68.97
C TRP A 15 -16.92 -27.57 -67.94
N ARG A 16 -17.98 -28.23 -68.42
CA ARG A 16 -18.69 -29.31 -67.74
C ARG A 16 -17.81 -30.55 -67.82
N ILE A 17 -17.43 -31.12 -66.67
CA ILE A 17 -17.12 -32.54 -66.57
C ILE A 17 -18.11 -33.16 -65.60
N ARG A 18 -18.90 -34.10 -66.13
CA ARG A 18 -19.81 -34.98 -65.38
C ARG A 18 -18.97 -35.90 -64.49
N MET A 19 -19.26 -35.94 -63.20
CA MET A 19 -18.90 -37.08 -62.34
C MET A 19 -20.16 -37.85 -61.88
N PRO A 20 -20.07 -39.17 -61.65
CA PRO A 20 -21.21 -40.06 -61.41
C PRO A 20 -21.78 -39.92 -60.01
N LYS A 21 -23.05 -40.31 -59.84
CA LYS A 21 -23.90 -40.14 -58.64
C LYS A 21 -23.48 -40.95 -57.39
N THR A 22 -22.26 -41.47 -57.31
CA THR A 22 -21.77 -42.24 -56.14
C THR A 22 -20.89 -41.43 -55.19
N CYS A 23 -20.51 -40.18 -55.50
CA CYS A 23 -19.70 -39.34 -54.61
C CYS A 23 -20.50 -38.32 -53.76
N VAL A 24 -21.84 -38.25 -53.91
CA VAL A 24 -22.67 -37.30 -53.14
C VAL A 24 -23.15 -37.87 -51.79
N ALA A 25 -23.05 -39.19 -51.57
CA ALA A 25 -23.46 -39.81 -50.31
C ALA A 25 -22.38 -39.75 -49.20
N ILE A 26 -21.11 -39.47 -49.53
CA ILE A 26 -20.01 -39.40 -48.54
C ILE A 26 -19.75 -37.96 -48.07
N PHE A 27 -20.10 -36.94 -48.88
CA PHE A 27 -19.87 -35.53 -48.51
C PHE A 27 -20.95 -34.95 -47.57
N LEU A 28 -22.11 -35.60 -47.43
CA LEU A 28 -23.21 -35.13 -46.58
C LEU A 28 -23.26 -35.77 -45.18
N ALA A 29 -22.35 -36.69 -44.85
CA ALA A 29 -22.24 -37.27 -43.50
C ALA A 29 -21.22 -36.56 -42.59
N ILE A 30 -20.49 -35.56 -43.08
CA ILE A 30 -19.41 -34.87 -42.33
C ILE A 30 -19.85 -33.50 -41.75
N ILE A 31 -21.06 -33.01 -42.05
CA ILE A 31 -21.53 -31.67 -41.60
C ILE A 31 -22.70 -31.75 -40.61
N LEU A 32 -22.73 -32.75 -39.72
CA LEU A 32 -23.65 -32.77 -38.56
C LEU A 32 -22.99 -33.42 -37.35
N VAL A 33 -21.90 -32.80 -36.88
CA VAL A 33 -21.39 -33.02 -35.53
C VAL A 33 -21.37 -31.66 -34.84
N PRO A 34 -22.10 -31.46 -33.72
CA PRO A 34 -22.21 -30.16 -33.06
C PRO A 34 -20.84 -29.69 -32.52
N PRO A 35 -20.63 -28.36 -32.34
CA PRO A 35 -19.35 -27.79 -31.86
C PRO A 35 -18.87 -28.36 -30.53
N VAL A 36 -19.77 -28.97 -29.75
CA VAL A 36 -19.48 -29.65 -28.48
C VAL A 36 -18.63 -30.91 -28.69
N THR A 37 -18.79 -31.65 -29.80
CA THR A 37 -17.99 -32.87 -30.04
C THR A 37 -16.63 -32.57 -30.64
N VAL A 38 -16.47 -31.47 -31.40
CA VAL A 38 -15.13 -31.01 -31.84
C VAL A 38 -14.35 -30.43 -30.66
N TYR A 39 -15.03 -29.72 -29.74
CA TYR A 39 -14.42 -29.27 -28.48
C TYR A 39 -14.06 -30.46 -27.56
N LEU A 40 -14.90 -31.49 -27.47
CA LEU A 40 -14.60 -32.72 -26.72
C LEU A 40 -13.51 -33.57 -27.40
N LEU A 41 -13.43 -33.62 -28.73
CA LEU A 41 -12.35 -34.32 -29.46
C LEU A 41 -11.03 -33.54 -29.43
N TYR A 42 -11.05 -32.21 -29.33
CA TYR A 42 -9.83 -31.39 -29.11
C TYR A 42 -9.33 -31.49 -27.66
N ARG A 43 -10.23 -31.65 -26.68
CA ARG A 43 -9.87 -32.01 -25.31
C ARG A 43 -9.35 -33.46 -25.21
N TYR A 44 -9.89 -34.39 -25.99
CA TYR A 44 -9.46 -35.80 -25.97
C TYR A 44 -8.21 -36.10 -26.81
N SER A 45 -7.90 -35.33 -27.86
CA SER A 45 -6.71 -35.55 -28.69
C SER A 45 -5.39 -35.17 -28.01
N TRP A 46 -5.45 -34.41 -26.92
CA TRP A 46 -4.33 -34.16 -25.99
C TRP A 46 -4.45 -34.95 -24.67
N SER A 47 -5.47 -35.80 -24.54
CA SER A 47 -5.68 -36.69 -23.38
C SER A 47 -5.33 -38.16 -23.70
N VAL A 48 -4.72 -38.44 -24.84
CA VAL A 48 -4.15 -39.77 -25.10
C VAL A 48 -2.74 -39.74 -24.49
N PRO A 49 -2.45 -40.52 -23.43
CA PRO A 49 -1.06 -40.73 -23.05
C PRO A 49 -0.35 -41.26 -24.28
N PRO A 50 0.91 -40.90 -24.57
CA PRO A 50 1.61 -41.50 -25.69
C PRO A 50 1.43 -43.02 -25.57
N CYS A 51 1.04 -43.67 -26.69
CA CYS A 51 1.07 -45.14 -26.79
C CYS A 51 2.28 -45.64 -26.02
N PRO A 52 2.18 -46.73 -25.21
CA PRO A 52 3.30 -47.21 -24.43
C PRO A 52 4.35 -47.75 -25.41
N GLY A 53 5.14 -46.84 -25.97
CA GLY A 53 6.52 -47.09 -26.27
C GLY A 53 7.08 -47.62 -24.97
N VAL A 54 7.75 -48.76 -25.07
CA VAL A 54 8.50 -49.31 -23.96
C VAL A 54 9.57 -48.27 -23.64
N PHE A 55 9.23 -47.32 -22.76
CA PHE A 55 10.23 -46.50 -22.10
C PHE A 55 11.18 -47.49 -21.45
N LEU A 56 12.47 -47.35 -21.73
CA LEU A 56 13.46 -48.11 -21.00
C LEU A 56 13.27 -47.81 -19.50
N ASN A 57 13.50 -48.79 -18.62
CA ASN A 57 13.24 -48.62 -17.18
C ASN A 57 13.86 -47.33 -16.60
N GLU A 58 14.98 -46.89 -17.18
CA GLU A 58 15.68 -45.64 -16.84
C GLU A 58 14.93 -44.37 -17.24
N GLU A 59 14.25 -44.31 -18.39
CA GLU A 59 13.46 -43.15 -18.83
C GLU A 59 12.18 -42.98 -17.99
N LYS A 60 11.59 -44.11 -17.57
CA LYS A 60 10.43 -44.11 -16.66
C LYS A 60 10.80 -43.60 -15.27
N ASP A 61 11.99 -43.96 -14.78
CA ASP A 61 12.48 -43.48 -13.48
C ASP A 61 12.78 -41.97 -13.51
N LEU A 62 13.45 -41.45 -14.56
CA LEU A 62 13.66 -40.01 -14.73
C LEU A 62 12.33 -39.24 -14.81
N HIS A 63 11.35 -39.73 -15.59
CA HIS A 63 10.04 -39.10 -15.69
C HIS A 63 9.32 -39.03 -14.33
N ASN A 64 9.37 -40.10 -13.54
CA ASN A 64 8.78 -40.12 -12.20
C ASN A 64 9.46 -39.12 -11.26
N LEU A 65 10.78 -38.99 -11.32
CA LEU A 65 11.51 -38.00 -10.52
C LEU A 65 11.14 -36.56 -10.93
N ILE A 66 10.97 -36.30 -12.24
CA ILE A 66 10.52 -35.00 -12.75
C ILE A 66 9.12 -34.67 -12.24
N LEU A 67 8.18 -35.62 -12.29
CA LEU A 67 6.84 -35.43 -11.75
C LEU A 67 6.86 -35.22 -10.24
N THR A 68 7.69 -35.99 -9.51
CA THR A 68 7.83 -35.86 -8.06
C THR A 68 8.40 -34.50 -7.67
N ALA A 69 9.42 -34.02 -8.37
CA ALA A 69 9.97 -32.69 -8.19
C ALA A 69 8.94 -31.60 -8.56
N GLY A 70 8.28 -31.74 -9.70
CA GLY A 70 7.34 -30.76 -10.22
C GLY A 70 6.08 -30.60 -9.38
N ASN A 71 5.56 -31.68 -8.80
CA ASN A 71 4.40 -31.65 -7.90
C ASN A 71 4.74 -31.39 -6.43
N ALA A 72 6.02 -31.25 -6.07
CA ALA A 72 6.39 -30.89 -4.70
C ALA A 72 5.91 -29.47 -4.37
N ASN A 73 5.32 -29.27 -3.18
CA ASN A 73 4.96 -27.94 -2.65
C ASN A 73 6.04 -27.33 -1.75
N ASN A 74 7.13 -28.06 -1.50
CA ASN A 74 8.24 -27.64 -0.66
C ASN A 74 9.53 -27.58 -1.49
N ASP A 75 10.21 -26.43 -1.49
CA ASP A 75 11.42 -26.20 -2.29
C ASP A 75 12.60 -27.10 -1.85
N THR A 76 12.75 -27.38 -0.55
CA THR A 76 13.81 -28.25 0.02
C THR A 76 13.64 -29.71 -0.41
N TYR A 77 12.42 -30.23 -0.34
CA TYR A 77 12.11 -31.56 -0.86
C TYR A 77 12.32 -31.62 -2.38
N ARG A 78 11.88 -30.60 -3.13
CA ARG A 78 12.11 -30.54 -4.57
C ARG A 78 13.59 -30.56 -4.92
N ASN A 79 14.41 -29.79 -4.19
CA ASN A 79 15.86 -29.76 -4.38
C ASN A 79 16.49 -31.14 -4.14
N THR A 80 16.07 -31.86 -3.10
CA THR A 80 16.52 -33.24 -2.82
C THR A 80 16.24 -34.17 -4.00
N VAL A 81 15.04 -34.09 -4.59
CA VAL A 81 14.67 -34.90 -5.77
C VAL A 81 15.49 -34.49 -7.01
N ILE A 82 15.76 -33.19 -7.20
CA ILE A 82 16.61 -32.70 -8.30
C ILE A 82 18.06 -33.14 -8.12
N GLU A 83 18.56 -33.19 -6.89
CA GLU A 83 19.89 -33.73 -6.60
C GLU A 83 19.98 -35.23 -6.91
N GLU A 84 18.94 -36.01 -6.57
CA GLU A 84 18.84 -37.41 -6.98
C GLU A 84 18.84 -37.55 -8.51
N MET A 85 18.05 -36.74 -9.22
CA MET A 85 18.04 -36.72 -10.69
C MET A 85 19.43 -36.42 -11.26
N LYS A 86 20.14 -35.43 -10.70
CA LYS A 86 21.51 -35.07 -11.10
C LYS A 86 22.50 -36.21 -10.84
N ALA A 87 22.37 -36.92 -9.72
CA ALA A 87 23.25 -38.04 -9.39
C ALA A 87 23.04 -39.24 -10.31
N LYS A 88 21.79 -39.56 -10.65
CA LYS A 88 21.42 -40.68 -11.52
C LYS A 88 21.61 -40.38 -13.02
N TYR A 89 21.35 -39.14 -13.43
CA TYR A 89 21.31 -38.72 -14.83
C TYR A 89 22.16 -37.46 -15.09
N PRO A 90 23.48 -37.49 -14.81
CA PRO A 90 24.34 -36.31 -14.87
C PRO A 90 24.46 -35.70 -16.28
N ASP A 91 24.25 -36.50 -17.33
CA ASP A 91 24.34 -36.08 -18.73
C ASP A 91 23.05 -35.45 -19.27
N THR A 92 21.98 -35.37 -18.46
CA THR A 92 20.73 -34.73 -18.89
C THR A 92 20.96 -33.24 -19.07
N GLU A 93 20.73 -32.75 -20.29
CA GLU A 93 20.94 -31.36 -20.63
C GLU A 93 20.12 -30.42 -19.74
N GLY A 94 20.82 -29.48 -19.10
CA GLY A 94 20.21 -28.49 -18.21
C GLY A 94 20.12 -28.90 -16.74
N ILE A 95 20.38 -30.16 -16.38
CA ILE A 95 20.24 -30.67 -15.00
C ILE A 95 21.10 -29.90 -14.00
N GLN A 96 22.34 -29.55 -14.39
CA GLN A 96 23.26 -28.80 -13.55
C GLN A 96 22.79 -27.37 -13.30
N ALA A 97 22.23 -26.71 -14.32
CA ALA A 97 21.68 -25.36 -14.19
C ALA A 97 20.43 -25.36 -13.31
N LEU A 98 19.52 -26.32 -13.56
CA LEU A 98 18.29 -26.49 -12.79
C LEU A 98 18.59 -26.79 -11.31
N TRP A 99 19.57 -27.65 -11.02
CA TRP A 99 20.00 -27.95 -9.66
C TRP A 99 20.56 -26.71 -8.95
N LYS A 100 21.42 -25.91 -9.61
CA LYS A 100 21.90 -24.65 -9.03
C LYS A 100 20.76 -23.69 -8.70
N THR A 101 19.76 -23.60 -9.58
CA THR A 101 18.57 -22.79 -9.34
C THR A 101 17.72 -23.32 -8.19
N SER A 102 17.55 -24.64 -8.07
CA SER A 102 16.74 -25.22 -6.99
C SER A 102 17.41 -25.07 -5.62
N VAL A 103 18.75 -25.11 -5.54
CA VAL A 103 19.49 -24.84 -4.30
C VAL A 103 19.16 -23.44 -3.76
N ARG A 104 19.09 -22.42 -4.62
CA ARG A 104 18.74 -21.03 -4.25
C ARG A 104 17.30 -20.84 -3.76
N TYR A 105 16.43 -21.81 -4.01
CA TYR A 105 15.04 -21.77 -3.51
C TYR A 105 14.86 -22.62 -2.25
N ALA A 106 15.78 -23.54 -1.98
CA ALA A 106 15.72 -24.48 -0.87
C ALA A 106 16.50 -23.98 0.36
N ASP A 107 16.29 -24.63 1.50
CA ASP A 107 16.99 -24.33 2.75
C ASP A 107 18.53 -24.39 2.67
N PRO A 108 19.17 -25.27 1.86
CA PRO A 108 20.62 -25.24 1.69
C PRO A 108 21.14 -23.90 1.15
N GLY A 109 20.40 -23.25 0.25
CA GLY A 109 20.76 -21.91 -0.22
C GLY A 109 20.66 -20.85 0.88
N ARG A 110 19.72 -21.02 1.83
CA ARG A 110 19.67 -20.19 3.04
C ARG A 110 20.87 -20.44 3.94
N ALA A 111 21.28 -21.69 4.13
CA ALA A 111 22.47 -22.02 4.91
C ALA A 111 23.76 -21.45 4.31
N ASP A 112 23.89 -21.50 2.98
CA ASP A 112 25.00 -20.86 2.26
C ASP A 112 24.96 -19.33 2.47
N PHE A 113 23.78 -18.72 2.38
CA PHE A 113 23.62 -17.30 2.70
C PHE A 113 23.97 -16.96 4.15
N VAL A 114 23.52 -17.76 5.13
CA VAL A 114 23.87 -17.54 6.54
C VAL A 114 25.38 -17.61 6.73
N GLN A 115 26.08 -18.49 6.01
CA GLN A 115 27.55 -18.55 6.04
C GLN A 115 28.20 -17.34 5.38
N GLU A 116 27.68 -16.90 4.23
CA GLU A 116 28.15 -15.69 3.54
C GLU A 116 27.95 -14.45 4.44
N MET A 117 26.77 -14.27 5.04
CA MET A 117 26.48 -13.12 5.92
C MET A 117 27.22 -13.18 7.24
N ALA A 118 27.38 -14.36 7.83
CA ALA A 118 28.23 -14.50 9.01
C ALA A 118 29.70 -14.16 8.72
N ALA A 119 30.13 -14.19 7.46
CA ALA A 119 31.48 -13.80 7.05
C ALA A 119 31.59 -12.31 6.68
N GLU A 120 30.48 -11.64 6.32
CA GLU A 120 30.42 -10.23 5.94
C GLU A 120 29.89 -9.39 7.13
N ALA A 121 30.82 -8.73 7.84
CA ALA A 121 30.49 -7.99 9.08
C ALA A 121 29.45 -6.87 8.91
N GLU A 122 29.31 -6.30 7.70
CA GLU A 122 28.36 -5.22 7.37
C GLU A 122 27.02 -5.71 6.82
N GLY A 123 26.88 -7.04 6.62
CA GLY A 123 25.78 -7.65 5.88
C GLY A 123 25.66 -7.14 4.44
N LEU A 124 24.60 -7.54 3.74
CA LEU A 124 24.24 -7.00 2.43
C LEU A 124 23.22 -5.88 2.64
N GLY A 125 23.39 -4.75 1.94
CA GLY A 125 22.37 -3.69 1.83
C GLY A 125 21.16 -4.20 1.05
N GLU A 126 20.79 -3.59 -0.07
CA GLU A 126 19.69 -4.10 -0.93
C GLU A 126 20.02 -5.44 -1.63
N THR A 127 21.21 -5.98 -1.42
CA THR A 127 21.74 -7.14 -2.15
C THR A 127 21.51 -8.49 -1.46
N GLY A 128 20.68 -8.55 -0.41
CA GLY A 128 20.42 -9.75 0.39
C GLY A 128 20.04 -11.01 -0.41
N TYR A 129 20.12 -12.18 0.24
CA TYR A 129 19.87 -13.52 -0.35
C TYR A 129 18.70 -13.57 -1.34
N LEU A 130 17.60 -12.91 -0.95
CA LEU A 130 16.33 -13.00 -1.64
C LEU A 130 16.15 -11.90 -2.68
N GLY A 131 16.77 -10.73 -2.50
CA GLY A 131 16.50 -9.54 -3.29
C GLY A 131 17.52 -9.30 -4.39
N GLY A 132 18.75 -8.97 -4.00
CA GLY A 132 19.84 -8.61 -4.91
C GLY A 132 20.07 -9.63 -6.02
N TYR A 133 20.04 -10.91 -5.64
CA TYR A 133 20.20 -12.00 -6.59
C TYR A 133 19.16 -11.98 -7.72
N PHE A 134 17.88 -11.77 -7.40
CA PHE A 134 16.81 -11.79 -8.40
C PHE A 134 16.78 -10.50 -9.20
N TRP A 135 17.01 -9.37 -8.55
CA TRP A 135 16.96 -8.05 -9.16
C TRP A 135 18.02 -7.88 -10.27
N ASP A 136 19.25 -8.36 -10.06
CA ASP A 136 20.34 -8.16 -11.02
C ASP A 136 20.25 -9.01 -12.30
N ILE A 137 19.62 -10.19 -12.23
CA ILE A 137 19.73 -11.21 -13.30
C ILE A 137 18.39 -11.64 -13.88
N VAL A 138 17.26 -11.39 -13.21
CA VAL A 138 15.93 -11.79 -13.70
C VAL A 138 15.26 -10.62 -14.40
N TRP A 139 15.35 -10.63 -15.73
CA TRP A 139 14.64 -9.68 -16.60
C TRP A 139 13.73 -10.42 -17.57
N PRO A 140 12.74 -9.78 -18.23
CA PRO A 140 12.03 -10.39 -19.35
C PRO A 140 12.99 -10.84 -20.46
N ARG A 141 12.60 -11.84 -21.28
CA ARG A 141 13.52 -12.51 -22.22
C ARG A 141 14.26 -11.55 -23.16
N GLN A 142 13.58 -10.56 -23.72
CA GLN A 142 14.19 -9.59 -24.63
C GLN A 142 15.21 -8.70 -23.91
N LEU A 143 14.85 -8.22 -22.72
CA LEU A 143 15.71 -7.38 -21.89
C LEU A 143 16.90 -8.17 -21.34
N SER A 144 16.71 -9.42 -20.94
CA SER A 144 17.79 -10.29 -20.48
C SER A 144 18.90 -10.42 -21.53
N LYS A 145 18.51 -10.71 -22.79
CA LYS A 145 19.48 -10.82 -23.89
C LYS A 145 20.20 -9.50 -24.19
N LEU A 146 19.53 -8.36 -24.00
CA LEU A 146 20.10 -7.04 -24.25
C LEU A 146 21.05 -6.60 -23.13
N ILE A 147 20.61 -6.75 -21.88
CA ILE A 147 21.26 -6.19 -20.70
C ILE A 147 22.38 -7.13 -20.22
N ILE A 148 22.05 -8.39 -19.93
CA ILE A 148 22.96 -9.36 -19.31
C ILE A 148 23.54 -10.38 -20.30
N GLY A 149 22.97 -10.49 -21.50
CA GLY A 149 23.48 -11.34 -22.58
C GLY A 149 23.03 -12.81 -22.54
N PHE A 150 22.29 -13.22 -21.51
CA PHE A 150 21.71 -14.56 -21.38
C PHE A 150 20.36 -14.50 -20.66
N ILE A 151 19.64 -15.62 -20.55
CA ILE A 151 18.39 -15.73 -19.78
C ILE A 151 18.68 -16.50 -18.50
N TYR A 152 18.24 -15.97 -17.36
CA TYR A 152 18.33 -16.65 -16.08
C TYR A 152 16.95 -17.24 -15.65
N PRO A 153 16.88 -18.48 -15.14
CA PRO A 153 17.97 -19.45 -15.04
C PRO A 153 18.39 -19.90 -16.45
N TYR A 154 19.63 -20.39 -16.59
CA TYR A 154 20.17 -20.78 -17.91
C TYR A 154 19.16 -21.63 -18.67
N GLU A 155 18.85 -21.18 -19.89
CA GLU A 155 17.75 -21.73 -20.68
C GLU A 155 17.99 -23.22 -20.96
N VAL A 156 17.04 -24.04 -20.56
CA VAL A 156 16.96 -25.45 -20.92
C VAL A 156 16.22 -25.53 -22.26
N MET A 157 16.70 -26.33 -23.22
CA MET A 157 16.01 -26.50 -24.51
C MET A 157 14.58 -27.03 -24.29
N ASP A 158 13.64 -26.56 -25.11
CA ASP A 158 12.23 -26.98 -25.03
C ASP A 158 12.01 -28.48 -25.32
N SER A 159 12.97 -29.11 -26.00
CA SER A 159 13.03 -30.55 -26.23
C SER A 159 13.51 -31.37 -25.03
N SER A 160 14.12 -30.74 -24.01
CA SER A 160 14.60 -31.43 -22.82
C SER A 160 13.43 -31.82 -21.91
N PRO A 161 13.45 -33.02 -21.30
CA PRO A 161 12.42 -33.42 -20.33
C PRO A 161 12.39 -32.53 -19.08
N LEU A 162 13.46 -31.78 -18.81
CA LEU A 162 13.53 -30.84 -17.68
C LEU A 162 12.89 -29.47 -17.96
N TYR A 163 12.47 -29.20 -19.20
CA TYR A 163 11.93 -27.91 -19.58
C TYR A 163 10.72 -27.46 -18.74
N PRO A 164 9.76 -28.33 -18.35
CA PRO A 164 8.67 -27.94 -17.46
C PRO A 164 9.14 -27.47 -16.06
N LEU A 165 10.20 -28.09 -15.51
CA LEU A 165 10.79 -27.63 -14.23
C LEU A 165 11.51 -26.28 -14.39
N TRP A 166 12.14 -26.05 -15.55
CA TRP A 166 12.70 -24.74 -15.87
C TRP A 166 11.60 -23.68 -16.00
N CYS A 167 10.50 -23.99 -16.69
CA CYS A 167 9.29 -23.15 -16.77
C CYS A 167 8.77 -22.77 -15.37
N TYR A 168 8.73 -23.74 -14.44
CA TYR A 168 8.29 -23.51 -13.06
C TYR A 168 9.11 -22.41 -12.35
N TYR A 169 10.44 -22.55 -12.31
CA TYR A 169 11.29 -21.56 -11.67
C TYR A 169 11.26 -20.21 -12.38
N ARG A 170 11.32 -20.22 -13.72
CA ARG A 170 11.31 -18.99 -14.51
C ARG A 170 10.02 -18.21 -14.33
N GLY A 171 8.86 -18.87 -14.30
CA GLY A 171 7.57 -18.24 -14.06
C GLY A 171 7.50 -17.55 -12.70
N ARG A 172 7.90 -18.26 -11.62
CA ARG A 172 7.96 -17.70 -10.25
C ARG A 172 8.88 -16.49 -10.16
N MET A 173 10.07 -16.58 -10.74
CA MET A 173 11.06 -15.48 -10.82
C MET A 173 10.48 -14.23 -11.48
N MET A 174 9.81 -14.42 -12.62
CA MET A 174 9.18 -13.30 -13.35
C MET A 174 8.06 -12.65 -12.52
N GLY A 175 7.30 -13.44 -11.76
CA GLY A 175 6.27 -12.93 -10.86
C GLY A 175 6.82 -11.98 -9.79
N TRP A 176 7.95 -12.33 -9.17
CA TRP A 176 8.58 -11.48 -8.16
C TRP A 176 9.35 -10.31 -8.75
N CYS A 177 9.98 -10.46 -9.92
CA CYS A 177 10.61 -9.35 -10.64
C CYS A 177 9.63 -8.20 -10.91
N VAL A 178 8.40 -8.50 -11.37
CA VAL A 178 7.39 -7.45 -11.62
C VAL A 178 6.82 -6.85 -10.35
N LEU A 179 6.75 -7.62 -9.26
CA LEU A 179 6.31 -7.10 -7.96
C LEU A 179 7.32 -6.12 -7.39
N GLU A 180 8.61 -6.47 -7.48
CA GLU A 180 9.68 -5.67 -6.90
C GLU A 180 9.80 -4.31 -7.57
N ASN A 181 9.99 -4.33 -8.88
CA ASN A 181 10.15 -3.11 -9.67
C ASN A 181 8.82 -2.36 -9.87
N ASN A 182 7.76 -2.76 -9.17
CA ASN A 182 6.40 -2.24 -9.28
C ASN A 182 5.92 -2.12 -10.75
N ILE A 183 6.38 -3.01 -11.63
CA ILE A 183 6.15 -2.90 -13.07
C ILE A 183 4.69 -3.19 -13.37
N LEU A 184 4.01 -2.26 -14.03
CA LEU A 184 2.59 -2.38 -14.37
C LEU A 184 2.36 -2.90 -15.79
N GLU A 185 3.43 -3.15 -16.55
CA GLU A 185 3.38 -3.53 -17.95
C GLU A 185 2.78 -4.92 -18.18
N LYS A 186 1.57 -4.96 -18.74
CA LYS A 186 0.79 -6.21 -18.96
C LYS A 186 1.55 -7.29 -19.72
N TRP A 187 2.50 -6.93 -20.58
CA TRP A 187 3.27 -7.91 -21.34
C TRP A 187 4.25 -8.71 -20.47
N MET A 188 4.79 -8.14 -19.40
CA MET A 188 5.69 -8.86 -18.48
C MET A 188 4.94 -9.91 -17.66
N TYR A 189 3.74 -9.56 -17.15
CA TYR A 189 2.85 -10.52 -16.50
C TYR A 189 2.48 -11.68 -17.44
N ARG A 190 2.18 -11.38 -18.72
CA ARG A 190 1.88 -12.39 -19.74
C ARG A 190 3.06 -13.33 -20.00
N GLU A 191 4.29 -12.82 -20.02
CA GLU A 191 5.47 -13.66 -20.19
C GLU A 191 5.66 -14.61 -19.00
N GLY A 192 5.54 -14.11 -17.76
CA GLY A 192 5.61 -14.94 -16.56
C GLY A 192 4.54 -16.04 -16.53
N ASN A 193 3.28 -15.68 -16.80
CA ASN A 193 2.15 -16.61 -16.84
C ASN A 193 2.36 -17.71 -17.89
N LYS A 194 2.92 -17.40 -19.06
CA LYS A 194 3.23 -18.41 -20.08
C LYS A 194 4.11 -19.54 -19.54
N TYR A 195 5.09 -19.21 -18.70
CA TYR A 195 5.96 -20.22 -18.09
C TYR A 195 5.24 -20.98 -16.96
N LEU A 196 4.40 -20.30 -16.17
CA LEU A 196 3.58 -20.96 -15.14
C LEU A 196 2.59 -21.95 -15.76
N GLU A 197 1.88 -21.57 -16.83
CA GLU A 197 0.97 -22.43 -17.61
C GLU A 197 1.72 -23.58 -18.32
N CYS A 198 3.01 -23.40 -18.63
CA CYS A 198 3.88 -24.47 -19.14
C CYS A 198 4.14 -25.53 -18.07
N ALA A 199 4.45 -25.10 -16.85
CA ALA A 199 4.69 -26.00 -15.72
C ALA A 199 3.41 -26.70 -15.27
N ASP A 200 2.31 -25.96 -15.14
CA ASP A 200 1.01 -26.45 -14.64
C ASP A 200 0.46 -27.61 -15.47
N ARG A 201 0.57 -27.54 -16.80
CA ARG A 201 0.18 -28.64 -17.70
C ARG A 201 0.89 -29.97 -17.41
N HIS A 202 2.06 -29.94 -16.76
CA HIS A 202 2.84 -31.12 -16.41
C HIS A 202 2.75 -31.46 -14.92
N PHE A 203 2.44 -30.49 -14.08
CA PHE A 203 2.44 -30.58 -12.62
C PHE A 203 1.14 -30.08 -11.99
N PRO A 204 -0.02 -30.66 -12.35
CA PRO A 204 -1.34 -30.14 -11.94
C PRO A 204 -1.63 -30.32 -10.43
N ASP A 205 -0.85 -31.14 -9.72
CA ASP A 205 -1.01 -31.35 -8.28
C ASP A 205 -0.16 -30.36 -7.45
N ASN A 206 0.57 -29.45 -8.10
CA ASN A 206 1.36 -28.42 -7.44
C ASN A 206 0.47 -27.25 -7.01
N GLU A 207 0.20 -27.16 -5.71
CA GLU A 207 -0.65 -26.11 -5.14
C GLU A 207 -0.02 -24.71 -5.23
N VAL A 208 1.32 -24.62 -5.22
CA VAL A 208 2.04 -23.35 -5.41
C VAL A 208 1.82 -22.83 -6.83
N LEU A 209 1.79 -23.69 -7.86
CA LEU A 209 1.44 -23.27 -9.22
C LEU A 209 0.00 -22.75 -9.31
N GLY A 210 -0.96 -23.47 -8.73
CA GLY A 210 -2.36 -23.03 -8.65
C GLY A 210 -2.49 -21.65 -7.99
N MET A 211 -1.72 -21.40 -6.92
CA MET A 211 -1.64 -20.09 -6.26
C MET A 211 -1.22 -18.97 -7.22
N TYR A 212 -0.12 -19.14 -7.97
CA TYR A 212 0.35 -18.18 -8.97
C TYR A 212 -0.63 -17.96 -10.12
N LEU A 213 -1.38 -19.01 -10.48
CA LEU A 213 -2.41 -18.99 -11.54
C LEU A 213 -3.78 -18.52 -11.03
N GLY A 214 -3.89 -18.12 -9.76
CA GLY A 214 -5.06 -17.46 -9.20
C GLY A 214 -6.13 -18.39 -8.64
N GLU A 215 -5.88 -19.70 -8.55
CA GLU A 215 -6.82 -20.67 -7.99
C GLU A 215 -7.05 -20.44 -6.49
N GLY A 216 -6.03 -19.94 -5.79
CA GLY A 216 -6.09 -19.63 -4.37
C GLY A 216 -6.00 -20.89 -3.51
N LYS A 217 -4.97 -20.98 -2.67
CA LYS A 217 -4.85 -22.05 -1.68
C LYS A 217 -5.54 -21.62 -0.40
N GLU A 218 -6.57 -22.35 0.04
CA GLU A 218 -7.26 -22.06 1.30
C GLU A 218 -6.28 -22.13 2.48
N TRP A 219 -6.31 -21.11 3.33
CA TRP A 219 -5.65 -21.08 4.62
C TRP A 219 -6.73 -21.17 5.69
N PRO A 220 -7.02 -22.37 6.22
CA PRO A 220 -8.14 -22.58 7.12
C PRO A 220 -8.00 -21.75 8.40
N ASP A 221 -9.13 -21.39 8.98
CA ASP A 221 -9.14 -20.72 10.28
C ASP A 221 -8.69 -21.68 11.38
N PRO A 222 -7.85 -21.22 12.32
CA PRO A 222 -7.47 -22.03 13.47
C PRO A 222 -8.70 -22.34 14.31
N THR A 223 -8.75 -23.55 14.87
CA THR A 223 -9.83 -23.91 15.81
C THR A 223 -9.69 -23.09 17.09
N LEU A 224 -10.63 -22.19 17.34
CA LEU A 224 -10.68 -21.41 18.57
C LEU A 224 -11.49 -22.17 19.62
N SER A 225 -10.91 -22.37 20.81
CA SER A 225 -11.69 -22.71 22.01
C SER A 225 -12.43 -21.44 22.46
N ASP A 226 -13.69 -21.30 22.05
CA ASP A 226 -14.55 -20.18 22.44
C ASP A 226 -15.68 -20.65 23.36
N PRO A 227 -15.99 -19.92 24.45
CA PRO A 227 -17.17 -20.18 25.28
C PRO A 227 -18.54 -20.03 24.57
N GLY A 228 -18.58 -19.67 23.28
CA GLY A 228 -19.79 -19.71 22.44
C GLY A 228 -20.66 -18.45 22.54
N ALA A 229 -20.12 -17.38 23.14
CA ALA A 229 -20.84 -16.12 23.41
C ALA A 229 -20.08 -14.87 22.91
N ALA A 230 -18.97 -15.03 22.18
CA ALA A 230 -18.22 -13.89 21.66
C ALA A 230 -18.93 -13.21 20.48
N PRO A 231 -18.96 -11.86 20.43
CA PRO A 231 -19.51 -11.14 19.28
C PRO A 231 -18.61 -11.32 18.05
N GLU A 232 -19.22 -11.25 16.86
CA GLU A 232 -18.55 -11.51 15.58
C GLU A 232 -17.28 -10.67 15.38
N TRP A 233 -17.32 -9.36 15.68
CA TRP A 233 -16.16 -8.49 15.55
C TRP A 233 -14.95 -8.96 16.35
N ALA A 234 -15.18 -9.53 17.55
CA ALA A 234 -14.13 -10.00 18.43
C ALA A 234 -13.54 -11.31 17.87
N ILE A 235 -14.39 -12.21 17.36
CA ILE A 235 -13.95 -13.44 16.70
C ILE A 235 -13.11 -13.10 15.46
N TYR A 236 -13.60 -12.21 14.59
CA TYR A 236 -12.90 -11.83 13.36
C TYR A 236 -11.58 -11.12 13.63
N GLN A 237 -11.54 -10.20 14.60
CA GLN A 237 -10.29 -9.56 15.03
C GLN A 237 -9.30 -10.59 15.58
N ARG A 238 -9.75 -11.52 16.46
CA ARG A 238 -8.91 -12.56 17.03
C ARG A 238 -8.34 -13.52 15.98
N LEU A 239 -9.14 -13.95 15.01
CA LEU A 239 -8.71 -14.80 13.90
C LEU A 239 -7.69 -14.06 13.02
N THR A 240 -7.96 -12.80 12.68
CA THR A 240 -7.03 -11.96 11.91
C THR A 240 -5.68 -11.84 12.62
N MET A 241 -5.70 -11.54 13.92
CA MET A 241 -4.47 -11.43 14.72
C MET A 241 -3.73 -12.77 14.84
N THR A 242 -4.45 -13.88 14.94
CA THR A 242 -3.85 -15.22 14.98
C THR A 242 -3.13 -15.52 13.67
N LYS A 243 -3.79 -15.27 12.53
CA LYS A 243 -3.21 -15.46 11.20
C LYS A 243 -2.03 -14.52 10.93
N LEU A 244 -2.14 -13.25 11.31
CA LEU A 244 -1.03 -12.31 11.21
C LEU A 244 0.16 -12.82 12.04
N LYS A 245 -0.08 -13.32 13.26
CA LYS A 245 0.96 -13.89 14.11
C LYS A 245 1.56 -15.16 13.52
N GLU A 246 0.79 -16.04 12.89
CA GLU A 246 1.32 -17.22 12.19
C GLU A 246 2.33 -16.83 11.09
N VAL A 247 2.01 -15.79 10.30
CA VAL A 247 2.94 -15.25 9.30
C VAL A 247 4.17 -14.64 9.96
N SER A 248 3.99 -13.78 10.98
CA SER A 248 5.10 -13.11 11.65
C SER A 248 6.03 -14.08 12.39
N ASP A 249 5.47 -15.05 13.11
CA ASP A 249 6.24 -16.09 13.80
C ASP A 249 7.01 -16.96 12.80
N TRP A 250 6.42 -17.27 11.63
CA TRP A 250 7.15 -17.97 10.56
C TRP A 250 8.37 -17.18 10.10
N TRP A 251 8.26 -15.87 9.88
CA TRP A 251 9.44 -15.06 9.52
C TRP A 251 10.49 -15.06 10.62
N VAL A 252 10.10 -14.94 11.88
CA VAL A 252 11.05 -14.99 13.00
C VAL A 252 11.73 -16.36 13.11
N ASP A 253 10.96 -17.45 13.06
CA ASP A 253 11.49 -18.80 13.27
C ASP A 253 12.25 -19.32 12.04
N GLU A 254 11.71 -19.09 10.85
CA GLU A 254 12.18 -19.67 9.60
C GLU A 254 13.04 -18.71 8.77
N ARG A 255 13.21 -17.45 9.18
CA ARG A 255 14.03 -16.50 8.41
C ARG A 255 15.01 -15.70 9.25
N GLN A 256 14.64 -15.21 10.43
CA GLN A 256 15.55 -14.38 11.23
C GLN A 256 16.84 -15.12 11.59
N ILE A 257 18.00 -14.53 11.29
CA ILE A 257 19.31 -15.09 11.59
C ILE A 257 19.93 -14.46 12.85
N GLU A 258 21.19 -14.80 13.16
CA GLU A 258 21.78 -14.43 14.45
C GLU A 258 22.09 -12.94 14.61
N ASN A 259 22.40 -12.24 13.52
CA ASN A 259 22.58 -10.78 13.55
C ASN A 259 21.24 -10.00 13.51
N GLY A 260 20.11 -10.68 13.26
CA GLY A 260 18.78 -10.06 13.22
C GLY A 260 18.15 -9.91 11.84
N GLU A 261 18.90 -10.08 10.75
CA GLU A 261 18.37 -10.05 9.36
C GLU A 261 17.40 -11.19 9.06
N PHE A 262 16.50 -10.98 8.10
CA PHE A 262 15.62 -11.99 7.51
C PHE A 262 16.08 -12.45 6.12
N GLY A 263 16.99 -11.69 5.49
CA GLY A 263 17.61 -12.01 4.20
C GLY A 263 17.06 -11.24 3.00
N GLY A 264 16.22 -10.23 3.23
CA GLY A 264 15.96 -9.17 2.24
C GLY A 264 17.11 -8.17 2.15
N GLY A 265 17.93 -8.09 3.20
CA GLY A 265 18.91 -7.04 3.40
C GLY A 265 18.39 -6.01 4.39
N TRP A 266 19.29 -5.27 5.04
CA TRP A 266 18.91 -4.41 6.17
C TRP A 266 17.80 -3.39 5.85
N ASN A 267 17.83 -2.76 4.67
CA ASN A 267 16.83 -1.78 4.23
C ASN A 267 15.42 -2.38 4.10
N ASP A 268 15.29 -3.50 3.38
CA ASP A 268 13.99 -4.16 3.21
C ASP A 268 13.50 -4.80 4.53
N ASP A 269 14.41 -5.34 5.33
CA ASP A 269 14.09 -6.09 6.55
C ASP A 269 13.50 -5.18 7.64
N VAL A 270 13.91 -3.91 7.71
CA VAL A 270 13.28 -2.95 8.63
C VAL A 270 11.85 -2.57 8.20
N GLU A 271 11.53 -2.66 6.91
CA GLU A 271 10.19 -2.33 6.41
C GLU A 271 9.14 -3.41 6.69
N PHE A 272 9.55 -4.67 6.87
CA PHE A 272 8.64 -5.78 7.23
C PHE A 272 7.74 -5.41 8.42
N TRP A 273 8.31 -4.72 9.40
CA TRP A 273 7.64 -4.39 10.65
C TRP A 273 6.44 -3.44 10.49
N ARG A 274 6.40 -2.66 9.41
CA ARG A 274 5.26 -1.79 9.06
C ARG A 274 3.99 -2.60 8.79
N GLN A 275 4.12 -3.88 8.46
CA GLN A 275 3.00 -4.75 8.11
C GLN A 275 2.40 -5.46 9.33
N VAL A 276 3.10 -5.47 10.46
CA VAL A 276 2.75 -6.22 11.69
C VAL A 276 2.50 -5.31 12.90
N LEU A 277 2.24 -4.02 12.65
CA LEU A 277 1.96 -3.01 13.69
C LEU A 277 0.94 -3.44 14.75
N PRO A 278 -0.17 -4.15 14.44
CA PRO A 278 -1.11 -4.58 15.48
C PRO A 278 -0.48 -5.51 16.52
N LEU A 279 0.50 -6.33 16.14
CA LEU A 279 1.16 -7.25 17.06
C LEU A 279 2.25 -6.56 17.88
N VAL A 280 3.00 -5.64 17.26
CA VAL A 280 4.11 -4.94 17.90
C VAL A 280 3.63 -3.77 18.77
N LEU A 281 2.78 -2.90 18.21
CA LEU A 281 2.30 -1.68 18.88
C LEU A 281 0.89 -1.80 19.43
N GLY A 282 0.05 -2.71 18.91
CA GLY A 282 -1.26 -2.97 19.49
C GLY A 282 -1.15 -3.86 20.73
N PHE A 283 -0.58 -5.06 20.56
CA PHE A 283 -0.61 -6.14 21.54
C PHE A 283 0.75 -6.50 22.18
N GLU A 284 1.82 -5.76 21.85
CA GLU A 284 3.15 -5.93 22.43
C GLU A 284 3.58 -7.41 22.51
N ASP A 285 3.45 -8.14 21.40
CA ASP A 285 3.84 -9.55 21.35
C ASP A 285 5.33 -9.70 21.73
N PRO A 286 5.65 -10.45 22.79
CA PRO A 286 7.00 -10.45 23.35
C PRO A 286 8.03 -11.09 22.42
N LYS A 287 7.62 -12.08 21.62
CA LYS A 287 8.52 -12.74 20.65
C LYS A 287 8.85 -11.78 19.52
N LEU A 288 7.84 -11.09 18.98
CA LEU A 288 8.04 -10.13 17.89
C LEU A 288 8.77 -8.87 18.36
N LEU A 289 8.53 -8.39 19.57
CA LEU A 289 9.30 -7.29 20.15
C LEU A 289 10.77 -7.66 20.33
N GLU A 290 11.08 -8.89 20.75
CA GLU A 290 12.47 -9.34 20.86
C GLU A 290 13.13 -9.47 19.48
N ALA A 291 12.40 -10.03 18.50
CA ALA A 291 12.89 -10.09 17.13
C ALA A 291 13.13 -8.69 16.53
N LEU A 292 12.27 -7.71 16.79
CA LEU A 292 12.46 -6.31 16.38
C LEU A 292 13.68 -5.70 17.07
N ARG A 293 13.89 -5.94 18.37
CA ARG A 293 15.11 -5.49 19.09
C ARG A 293 16.37 -6.13 18.53
N LYS A 294 16.31 -7.42 18.16
CA LYS A 294 17.42 -8.13 17.53
C LYS A 294 17.82 -7.49 16.21
N LEU A 295 16.84 -7.24 15.33
CA LEU A 295 17.09 -6.51 14.07
C LEU A 295 17.62 -5.10 14.34
N GLY A 296 16.99 -4.36 15.26
CA GLY A 296 17.42 -3.01 15.62
C GLY A 296 18.87 -2.94 16.09
N ARG A 297 19.28 -3.79 17.03
CA ARG A 297 20.68 -3.87 17.46
C ARG A 297 21.60 -4.22 16.29
N GLY A 298 21.21 -5.19 15.46
CA GLY A 298 21.94 -5.56 14.26
C GLY A 298 22.23 -4.38 13.34
N VAL A 299 21.20 -3.57 13.03
CA VAL A 299 21.34 -2.35 12.21
C VAL A 299 22.24 -1.32 12.89
N TRP A 300 22.04 -1.08 14.19
CA TRP A 300 22.72 -0.01 14.92
C TRP A 300 24.16 -0.35 15.35
N ASP A 301 24.54 -1.63 15.29
CA ASP A 301 25.90 -2.12 15.48
C ASP A 301 26.77 -2.03 14.19
N LEU A 302 26.18 -1.67 13.04
CA LEU A 302 26.90 -1.51 11.78
C LEU A 302 27.85 -0.31 11.82
N GLU A 303 29.06 -0.46 11.26
CA GLU A 303 30.05 0.62 11.17
C GLU A 303 29.48 1.84 10.42
N ARG A 304 28.78 1.61 9.29
CA ARG A 304 28.11 2.67 8.52
C ARG A 304 27.04 3.46 9.28
N MET A 305 26.55 2.94 10.41
CA MET A 305 25.52 3.58 11.25
C MET A 305 26.08 4.33 12.46
N GLU A 306 27.40 4.34 12.68
CA GLU A 306 28.07 4.92 13.87
C GLU A 306 27.58 6.35 14.17
N HIS A 307 27.36 7.15 13.12
CA HIS A 307 26.99 8.56 13.17
C HIS A 307 25.47 8.83 13.22
N GLY A 308 24.63 7.81 13.41
CA GLY A 308 23.17 8.01 13.52
C GLY A 308 22.39 7.71 12.24
N PHE A 309 23.09 7.54 11.12
CA PHE A 309 22.52 7.41 9.79
C PHE A 309 23.60 6.79 8.88
N VAL A 310 23.20 6.15 7.78
CA VAL A 310 24.15 5.53 6.85
C VAL A 310 25.17 6.55 6.36
N ASP A 311 26.44 6.16 6.24
CA ASP A 311 27.53 7.01 5.72
C ASP A 311 27.62 7.00 4.19
N GLU A 312 27.01 6.02 3.54
CA GLU A 312 26.88 5.93 2.08
C GLU A 312 25.93 7.00 1.52
N LEU A 313 26.36 7.66 0.44
CA LEU A 313 25.56 8.68 -0.23
C LEU A 313 24.47 8.04 -1.10
N HIS A 314 23.23 8.06 -0.61
CA HIS A 314 22.07 7.57 -1.33
C HIS A 314 20.90 8.58 -1.27
N ASP A 315 19.87 8.35 -2.09
CA ASP A 315 18.66 9.17 -1.99
C ASP A 315 17.89 8.92 -0.68
N VAL A 316 17.18 9.95 -0.22
CA VAL A 316 16.50 9.98 1.08
C VAL A 316 15.48 8.87 1.29
N GLU A 317 14.92 8.29 0.22
CA GLU A 317 14.03 7.14 0.37
C GLU A 317 14.78 6.01 1.04
N HIS A 318 15.92 5.60 0.46
CA HIS A 318 16.68 4.43 0.88
C HIS A 318 17.69 4.73 1.99
N SER A 319 18.27 5.93 2.07
CA SER A 319 19.22 6.23 3.16
C SER A 319 18.54 6.36 4.53
N ALA A 320 17.23 6.60 4.54
CA ALA A 320 16.47 6.79 5.76
C ALA A 320 15.83 5.51 6.33
N GLU A 321 15.77 4.38 5.62
CA GLU A 321 14.99 3.21 6.07
C GLU A 321 15.65 2.56 7.30
N GLU A 322 16.93 2.21 7.21
CA GLU A 322 17.69 1.60 8.31
C GLU A 322 17.55 2.39 9.62
N SER A 323 17.62 3.73 9.57
CA SER A 323 17.46 4.58 10.77
C SER A 323 15.99 4.72 11.19
N SER A 324 15.12 5.13 10.28
CA SER A 324 13.76 5.58 10.61
C SER A 324 12.84 4.42 10.97
N ASP A 325 12.88 3.35 10.18
CA ASP A 325 11.96 2.21 10.33
C ASP A 325 12.33 1.30 11.49
N SER A 326 13.64 1.13 11.75
CA SER A 326 14.09 0.40 12.94
C SER A 326 13.75 1.16 14.23
N MET A 327 14.10 2.46 14.30
CA MET A 327 13.98 3.23 15.53
C MET A 327 12.55 3.53 15.91
N LEU A 328 11.69 3.93 14.96
CA LEU A 328 10.36 4.42 15.29
C LEU A 328 9.57 3.39 16.11
N LEU A 329 9.57 2.12 15.70
CA LEU A 329 8.82 1.07 16.37
C LEU A 329 9.44 0.70 17.72
N LEU A 330 10.77 0.70 17.81
CA LEU A 330 11.49 0.50 19.07
C LEU A 330 11.17 1.61 20.08
N MET A 331 11.23 2.87 19.65
CA MET A 331 10.88 4.03 20.46
C MET A 331 9.40 4.06 20.84
N LEU A 332 8.50 3.64 19.96
CA LEU A 332 7.09 3.52 20.30
C LEU A 332 6.81 2.36 21.26
N SER A 333 7.69 1.38 21.38
CA SER A 333 7.60 0.34 22.41
C SER A 333 8.19 0.79 23.75
N ASN A 334 9.27 1.58 23.72
CA ASN A 334 9.93 2.13 24.90
C ASN A 334 10.60 3.47 24.56
N ILE A 335 9.89 4.58 24.77
CA ILE A 335 10.35 5.91 24.37
C ILE A 335 11.46 6.47 25.27
N ASP A 336 11.65 5.86 26.45
CA ASP A 336 12.62 6.26 27.47
C ASP A 336 13.96 5.50 27.37
N ASP A 337 14.15 4.70 26.32
CA ASP A 337 15.39 3.97 26.10
C ASP A 337 16.53 4.93 25.74
N ALA A 338 17.55 4.97 26.60
CA ALA A 338 18.66 5.91 26.47
C ALA A 338 19.49 5.68 25.19
N GLU A 339 19.58 4.44 24.71
CA GLU A 339 20.32 4.10 23.50
C GLU A 339 19.64 4.70 22.25
N TRP A 340 18.33 4.48 22.11
CA TRP A 340 17.54 5.02 21.00
C TRP A 340 17.47 6.54 21.03
N LEU A 341 17.39 7.15 22.22
CA LEU A 341 17.41 8.61 22.34
C LEU A 341 18.76 9.20 21.95
N ALA A 342 19.88 8.61 22.36
CA ALA A 342 21.21 9.07 21.97
C ALA A 342 21.41 9.02 20.44
N ASN A 343 20.94 7.96 19.79
CA ASN A 343 20.97 7.84 18.33
C ASN A 343 20.04 8.86 17.65
N THR A 344 18.89 9.16 18.24
CA THR A 344 17.97 10.19 17.73
C THR A 344 18.61 11.58 17.76
N GLU A 345 19.36 11.90 18.81
CA GLU A 345 20.06 13.19 18.90
C GLU A 345 21.16 13.33 17.84
N LYS A 346 21.84 12.24 17.45
CA LYS A 346 22.77 12.25 16.31
C LYS A 346 22.05 12.65 15.02
N ILE A 347 20.91 12.04 14.71
CA ILE A 347 20.08 12.38 13.53
C ILE A 347 19.64 13.85 13.57
N SER A 348 19.23 14.34 14.76
CA SER A 348 18.87 15.75 14.94
C SER A 348 20.02 16.69 14.58
N ASN A 349 21.24 16.36 15.00
CA ASN A 349 22.43 17.14 14.65
C ASN A 349 22.71 17.10 13.15
N LEU A 350 22.57 15.95 12.48
CA LEU A 350 22.71 15.85 11.02
C LEU A 350 21.71 16.76 10.29
N PHE A 351 20.43 16.75 10.69
CA PHE A 351 19.43 17.66 10.13
C PHE A 351 19.80 19.14 10.33
N THR A 352 20.23 19.51 11.54
CA THR A 352 20.49 20.91 11.89
C THR A 352 21.80 21.47 11.34
N ASP A 353 22.84 20.64 11.20
CA ASP A 353 24.20 21.06 10.89
C ASP A 353 24.71 20.63 9.50
N LEU A 354 24.21 19.53 8.94
CA LEU A 354 24.73 18.95 7.71
C LEU A 354 23.70 18.96 6.56
N TRP A 355 22.53 18.34 6.74
CA TRP A 355 21.60 18.09 5.64
C TRP A 355 20.90 19.34 5.12
N THR A 356 20.76 20.36 5.97
CA THR A 356 20.02 21.57 5.64
C THR A 356 20.84 22.84 5.75
N ALA A 357 20.60 23.77 4.82
CA ALA A 357 21.27 25.06 4.76
C ALA A 357 20.27 26.18 4.43
N THR A 358 20.70 27.42 4.63
CA THR A 358 19.94 28.60 4.22
C THR A 358 20.02 28.77 2.70
N ASN A 359 18.86 28.89 2.07
CA ASN A 359 18.71 29.09 0.64
C ASN A 359 18.82 30.59 0.26
N ASP A 360 18.77 30.91 -1.04
CA ASP A 360 18.88 32.28 -1.57
C ASP A 360 17.74 33.20 -1.13
N LYS A 361 16.62 32.62 -0.66
CA LYS A 361 15.48 33.33 -0.07
C LYS A 361 15.61 33.55 1.44
N GLY A 362 16.73 33.13 2.06
CA GLY A 362 16.98 33.28 3.49
C GLY A 362 16.26 32.28 4.39
N LEU A 363 15.67 31.22 3.82
CA LEU A 363 14.97 30.16 4.56
C LEU A 363 15.75 28.85 4.53
N VAL A 364 15.47 27.95 5.48
CA VAL A 364 16.13 26.64 5.54
C VAL A 364 15.51 25.67 4.52
N ALA A 365 16.34 24.91 3.83
CA ALA A 365 15.95 23.81 2.97
C ALA A 365 16.94 22.64 3.11
N PHE A 366 16.50 21.41 2.83
CA PHE A 366 17.45 20.34 2.52
C PHE A 366 18.25 20.72 1.28
N GLN A 367 19.56 20.48 1.33
CA GLN A 367 20.46 20.87 0.25
C GLN A 367 20.32 19.95 -0.97
N SER A 368 19.96 18.68 -0.74
CA SER A 368 19.81 17.66 -1.78
C SER A 368 18.83 16.57 -1.35
N THR A 369 18.31 15.82 -2.32
CA THR A 369 17.65 14.53 -2.12
C THR A 369 18.62 13.41 -1.80
N PHE A 370 19.94 13.62 -1.96
CA PHE A 370 21.00 12.64 -1.70
C PHE A 370 21.92 13.14 -0.59
N PHE A 371 21.93 12.43 0.54
CA PHE A 371 22.75 12.75 1.69
C PHE A 371 22.99 11.50 2.56
N SER A 372 24.05 11.58 3.36
CA SER A 372 24.46 10.55 4.32
C SER A 372 24.81 11.20 5.67
N SER A 373 25.33 10.43 6.62
CA SER A 373 25.83 10.95 7.90
C SER A 373 27.13 11.78 7.79
N ILE A 374 27.83 11.69 6.65
CA ILE A 374 29.13 12.35 6.46
C ILE A 374 29.10 13.48 5.42
N GLU A 375 28.23 13.38 4.41
CA GLU A 375 28.17 14.38 3.34
C GLU A 375 26.79 14.57 2.72
N VAL A 376 26.67 15.64 1.93
CA VAL A 376 25.49 15.93 1.10
C VAL A 376 25.94 16.10 -0.34
N SER A 377 25.20 15.53 -1.29
CA SER A 377 25.54 15.61 -2.70
C SER A 377 25.60 17.07 -3.18
N LYS A 378 26.65 17.38 -3.93
CA LYS A 378 26.85 18.68 -4.60
C LYS A 378 26.53 18.62 -6.10
N ASP A 379 25.99 17.50 -6.56
CA ASP A 379 25.55 17.37 -7.94
C ASP A 379 24.29 18.23 -8.14
N GLU A 380 24.39 19.25 -8.98
CA GLU A 380 23.29 20.18 -9.29
C GLU A 380 22.00 19.46 -9.70
N ARG A 381 22.14 18.24 -10.26
CA ARG A 381 21.06 17.34 -10.65
C ARG A 381 20.23 16.81 -9.48
N MET A 382 20.76 16.81 -8.27
CA MET A 382 20.16 16.26 -7.04
C MET A 382 19.83 17.37 -6.02
N MET A 383 20.16 18.62 -6.32
CA MET A 383 20.03 19.75 -5.38
C MET A 383 18.59 20.28 -5.30
N CYS A 384 17.73 19.50 -4.64
CA CYS A 384 16.36 19.90 -4.31
C CYS A 384 15.97 19.32 -2.95
N ASP A 385 14.98 19.96 -2.33
CA ASP A 385 14.28 19.49 -1.14
C ASP A 385 12.96 18.85 -1.56
N VAL A 386 12.62 17.67 -1.06
CA VAL A 386 11.38 16.94 -1.37
C VAL A 386 10.59 16.67 -0.09
N ALA A 387 9.27 16.55 -0.19
CA ALA A 387 8.44 16.26 0.98
C ALA A 387 8.82 14.96 1.70
N LEU A 388 9.39 13.97 0.99
CA LEU A 388 9.86 12.72 1.60
C LEU A 388 11.05 12.90 2.55
N ASN A 389 11.72 14.06 2.54
CA ASN A 389 12.79 14.37 3.49
C ASN A 389 12.33 14.32 4.97
N VAL A 390 11.02 14.41 5.22
CA VAL A 390 10.45 14.13 6.56
C VAL A 390 10.82 12.75 7.09
N ARG A 391 11.02 11.75 6.21
CA ARG A 391 11.39 10.37 6.58
C ARG A 391 12.70 10.38 7.37
N ALA A 392 13.73 11.07 6.88
CA ALA A 392 15.05 11.11 7.52
C ALA A 392 15.07 11.69 8.95
N ILE A 393 14.07 12.49 9.33
CA ILE A 393 13.97 13.10 10.66
C ILE A 393 12.85 12.48 11.52
N GLN A 394 12.28 11.37 11.07
CA GLN A 394 11.12 10.75 11.70
C GLN A 394 11.36 10.35 13.18
N PRO A 395 12.49 9.73 13.57
CA PRO A 395 12.76 9.44 14.99
C PRO A 395 12.84 10.72 15.84
N VAL A 396 13.41 11.79 15.28
CA VAL A 396 13.56 13.08 15.95
C VAL A 396 12.21 13.74 16.20
N LEU A 397 11.30 13.67 15.22
CA LEU A 397 9.93 14.16 15.35
C LEU A 397 9.18 13.43 16.46
N LEU A 398 9.35 12.11 16.57
CA LEU A 398 8.73 11.31 17.64
C LEU A 398 9.26 11.71 19.02
N ALA A 399 10.59 11.75 19.20
CA ALA A 399 11.19 12.18 20.46
C ALA A 399 10.79 13.62 20.83
N TRP A 400 10.74 14.53 19.86
CA TRP A 400 10.32 15.91 20.07
C TRP A 400 8.84 16.01 20.47
N GLN A 401 7.96 15.25 19.80
CA GLN A 401 6.54 15.20 20.12
C GLN A 401 6.33 14.85 21.60
N PHE A 402 6.96 13.77 22.07
CA PHE A 402 6.86 13.28 23.44
C PHE A 402 7.84 13.95 24.44
N GLY A 403 8.61 14.95 24.01
CA GLY A 403 9.47 15.74 24.89
C GLY A 403 10.65 14.97 25.47
N ARG A 404 11.35 14.17 24.64
CA ARG A 404 12.48 13.31 25.04
C ARG A 404 13.85 13.74 24.55
N LEU A 405 13.90 14.72 23.66
CA LEU A 405 15.17 15.33 23.30
C LEU A 405 15.70 16.14 24.48
N SER A 406 17.03 16.16 24.66
CA SER A 406 17.66 17.10 25.59
C SER A 406 17.28 18.54 25.23
N SER A 407 17.23 19.42 26.22
CA SER A 407 16.69 20.78 26.05
C SER A 407 17.38 21.57 24.95
N ASP A 408 18.71 21.48 24.85
CA ASP A 408 19.49 22.19 23.83
C ASP A 408 19.24 21.63 22.42
N VAL A 409 19.21 20.29 22.27
CA VAL A 409 18.89 19.63 21.01
C VAL A 409 17.46 19.94 20.58
N SER A 410 16.51 19.88 21.51
CA SER A 410 15.10 20.21 21.25
C SER A 410 14.92 21.64 20.76
N ALA A 411 15.57 22.61 21.39
CA ALA A 411 15.45 24.02 21.00
C ALA A 411 16.04 24.28 19.60
N LYS A 412 17.23 23.74 19.34
CA LYS A 412 17.92 23.87 18.05
C LYS A 412 17.13 23.18 16.93
N PHE A 413 16.63 21.96 17.18
CA PHE A 413 15.80 21.22 16.24
C PHE A 413 14.53 22.00 15.90
N GLU A 414 13.80 22.48 16.92
CA GLU A 414 12.54 23.21 16.70
C GLU A 414 12.76 24.50 15.90
N GLU A 415 13.81 25.27 16.19
CA GLU A 415 14.14 26.48 15.43
C GLU A 415 14.37 26.16 13.94
N LYS A 416 15.20 25.15 13.68
CA LYS A 416 15.55 24.73 12.32
C LYS A 416 14.33 24.17 11.58
N LEU A 417 13.53 23.32 12.24
CA LEU A 417 12.28 22.75 11.72
C LEU A 417 11.28 23.85 11.34
N LYS A 418 11.07 24.85 12.19
CA LYS A 418 10.18 25.99 11.89
C LYS A 418 10.65 26.74 10.65
N SER A 419 11.95 27.03 10.54
CA SER A 419 12.52 27.72 9.37
C SER A 419 12.36 26.90 8.09
N TRP A 420 12.56 25.59 8.18
CA TRP A 420 12.37 24.66 7.07
C TRP A 420 10.92 24.60 6.59
N LEU A 421 9.95 24.45 7.51
CA LEU A 421 8.54 24.40 7.14
C LEU A 421 8.04 25.74 6.58
N ARG A 422 8.57 26.88 7.05
CA ARG A 422 8.28 28.20 6.45
C ARG A 422 8.71 28.28 4.99
N ASN A 423 9.82 27.65 4.60
CA ASN A 423 10.22 27.54 3.19
C ASN A 423 9.13 26.86 2.35
N TRP A 424 8.66 25.70 2.80
CA TRP A 424 7.59 24.96 2.13
C TRP A 424 6.27 25.74 2.08
N ILE A 425 5.88 26.39 3.17
CA ILE A 425 4.68 27.25 3.23
C ILE A 425 4.81 28.39 2.23
N GLN A 426 5.92 29.13 2.24
CA GLN A 426 6.13 30.27 1.33
C GLN A 426 6.07 29.84 -0.14
N VAL A 427 6.74 28.75 -0.50
CA VAL A 427 6.71 28.21 -1.87
C VAL A 427 5.30 27.72 -2.23
N GLY A 428 4.59 27.09 -1.29
CA GLY A 428 3.21 26.63 -1.46
C GLY A 428 2.22 27.77 -1.76
N GLN A 429 2.41 28.95 -1.14
CA GLN A 429 1.53 30.11 -1.35
C GLN A 429 1.62 30.70 -2.76
N GLY A 430 2.78 30.66 -3.40
CA GLY A 430 3.00 31.27 -4.72
C GLY A 430 2.40 30.48 -5.89
N ALA A 431 2.50 31.04 -7.11
CA ALA A 431 2.13 30.38 -8.38
C ALA A 431 3.33 30.26 -9.34
N GLU A 432 4.55 30.31 -8.81
CA GLU A 432 5.79 30.18 -9.58
C GLU A 432 5.86 28.81 -10.30
N CYS A 433 6.54 28.76 -11.44
CA CYS A 433 6.76 27.55 -12.26
C CYS A 433 5.47 26.80 -12.66
N GLY A 434 4.36 27.53 -12.86
CA GLY A 434 3.10 26.96 -13.33
C GLY A 434 2.32 26.17 -12.27
N LYS A 435 2.72 26.28 -11.00
CA LYS A 435 2.01 25.70 -9.87
C LYS A 435 0.72 26.48 -9.59
N PRO A 436 -0.41 25.80 -9.31
CA PRO A 436 -1.59 26.48 -8.78
C PRO A 436 -1.27 27.21 -7.47
N LEU A 437 -1.98 28.32 -7.24
CA LEU A 437 -1.89 29.09 -6.00
C LEU A 437 -2.23 28.18 -4.81
N LYS A 438 -1.55 28.35 -3.68
CA LYS A 438 -1.78 27.63 -2.41
C LYS A 438 -1.55 26.11 -2.42
N VAL A 439 -1.12 25.52 -3.54
CA VAL A 439 -0.78 24.08 -3.62
C VAL A 439 0.71 23.89 -3.33
N MET A 440 1.13 22.94 -2.51
CA MET A 440 2.57 22.68 -2.33
C MET A 440 3.17 21.92 -3.53
N PRO A 441 4.41 22.26 -3.98
CA PRO A 441 5.07 21.53 -5.06
C PRO A 441 5.57 20.16 -4.59
N SER A 442 5.98 19.30 -5.52
CA SER A 442 6.71 18.05 -5.20
C SER A 442 8.11 18.29 -4.61
N ALA A 443 8.75 19.38 -5.03
CA ALA A 443 10.11 19.73 -4.64
C ALA A 443 10.31 21.25 -4.54
N VAL A 444 11.35 21.66 -3.81
CA VAL A 444 11.87 23.03 -3.76
C VAL A 444 13.35 22.99 -4.16
N ARG A 445 13.73 23.75 -5.19
CA ARG A 445 15.12 23.79 -5.69
C ARG A 445 16.06 24.40 -4.67
N PHE A 446 17.25 23.83 -4.51
CA PHE A 446 18.32 24.41 -3.68
C PHE A 446 19.48 24.89 -4.57
N PRO A 447 20.10 26.05 -4.30
CA PRO A 447 19.76 27.03 -3.26
C PRO A 447 18.65 28.02 -3.66
N ALA A 448 18.08 27.94 -4.86
CA ALA A 448 17.19 29.00 -5.38
C ALA A 448 15.88 29.22 -4.59
N GLY A 449 15.35 28.22 -3.88
CA GLY A 449 14.08 28.29 -3.16
C GLY A 449 12.85 28.40 -4.08
N SER A 450 12.97 28.07 -5.36
CA SER A 450 11.86 28.04 -6.34
C SER A 450 11.19 26.66 -6.35
N PRO A 451 9.88 26.54 -6.66
CA PRO A 451 9.21 25.24 -6.80
C PRO A 451 9.79 24.40 -7.95
N GLY A 452 9.71 23.06 -7.79
CA GLY A 452 10.27 22.07 -8.71
C GLY A 452 11.75 21.79 -8.44
N GLY A 453 12.29 20.72 -9.03
CA GLY A 453 13.73 20.42 -8.94
C GLY A 453 14.52 20.81 -10.19
N PRO A 454 15.80 20.44 -10.26
CA PRO A 454 16.78 21.04 -11.19
C PRO A 454 16.58 20.65 -12.65
N LEU A 455 16.03 19.47 -12.94
CA LEU A 455 15.93 18.93 -14.32
C LEU A 455 14.60 19.17 -15.01
N THR A 456 13.63 19.72 -14.28
CA THR A 456 12.27 19.87 -14.74
C THR A 456 11.81 21.29 -14.50
N SER A 457 10.97 21.79 -15.40
CA SER A 457 10.22 23.02 -15.21
C SER A 457 8.88 22.79 -14.51
N GLY A 458 8.47 21.52 -14.33
CA GLY A 458 7.20 21.14 -13.71
C GLY A 458 7.29 21.06 -12.18
N TRP A 459 6.26 21.54 -11.49
CA TRP A 459 6.19 21.56 -10.02
C TRP A 459 5.74 20.23 -9.42
N GLN A 460 5.07 19.36 -10.19
CA GLN A 460 4.51 18.07 -9.74
C GLN A 460 5.55 16.95 -9.72
N MET A 461 6.59 17.08 -10.55
CA MET A 461 7.68 16.11 -10.62
C MET A 461 8.90 16.73 -9.98
N PRO A 462 9.61 15.98 -9.12
CA PRO A 462 10.80 16.50 -8.46
C PRO A 462 11.91 16.74 -9.48
N GLY A 463 12.17 15.82 -10.41
CA GLY A 463 13.28 15.94 -11.35
C GLY A 463 14.65 16.07 -10.67
N CYS A 464 14.84 15.38 -9.54
CA CYS A 464 16.09 15.29 -8.77
C CYS A 464 16.39 13.87 -8.25
N LYS A 465 15.73 12.84 -8.79
CA LYS A 465 16.06 11.43 -8.54
C LYS A 465 16.72 10.86 -9.79
N TYR A 466 18.01 10.55 -9.69
CA TYR A 466 18.76 9.84 -10.72
C TYR A 466 19.20 8.49 -10.18
N VAL A 467 18.66 7.40 -10.71
CA VAL A 467 19.28 6.07 -10.54
C VAL A 467 20.19 5.85 -11.75
N CYS A 468 21.51 5.96 -11.54
CA CYS A 468 22.49 5.52 -12.55
C CYS A 468 22.84 4.07 -12.26
N MET A 469 22.31 3.12 -13.03
CA MET A 469 22.56 1.70 -12.79
C MET A 469 23.94 1.29 -13.35
N LYS A 470 24.77 0.64 -12.54
CA LYS A 470 25.91 -0.13 -13.06
C LYS A 470 25.49 -1.58 -13.23
N ILE A 471 25.24 -2.01 -14.46
CA ILE A 471 24.87 -3.41 -14.72
C ILE A 471 26.09 -4.17 -15.24
N HIS A 472 26.57 -5.15 -14.46
CA HIS A 472 27.68 -6.05 -14.82
C HIS A 472 28.98 -5.33 -15.21
N GLY A 473 29.39 -4.32 -14.42
CA GLY A 473 30.63 -3.56 -14.67
C GLY A 473 30.60 -2.68 -15.93
N ARG A 474 29.43 -2.51 -16.55
CA ARG A 474 29.20 -1.51 -17.60
C ARG A 474 28.42 -0.35 -16.99
N ASP A 475 28.92 0.87 -17.21
CA ASP A 475 28.20 2.09 -16.93
C ASP A 475 27.06 2.18 -17.95
N ILE A 476 25.88 1.66 -17.60
CA ILE A 476 24.67 1.84 -18.39
C ILE A 476 23.86 2.92 -17.70
N GLU A 477 23.97 4.16 -18.21
CA GLU A 477 23.17 5.28 -17.73
C GLU A 477 21.70 5.08 -18.16
N VAL A 478 20.99 4.16 -17.51
CA VAL A 478 19.53 4.05 -17.62
C VAL A 478 18.93 5.05 -16.65
N CYS A 479 18.80 6.29 -17.11
CA CYS A 479 18.14 7.36 -16.37
C CYS A 479 16.62 7.08 -16.30
N ALA A 480 16.21 6.17 -15.43
CA ALA A 480 14.80 5.97 -15.12
C ALA A 480 14.42 6.83 -13.92
N ASN A 481 13.46 7.74 -14.11
CA ASN A 481 12.77 8.42 -13.01
C ASN A 481 11.97 7.37 -12.22
N HIS A 482 12.60 6.67 -11.27
CA HIS A 482 11.94 5.84 -10.25
C HIS A 482 11.19 6.72 -9.20
N ALA A 483 10.57 7.82 -9.65
CA ALA A 483 10.22 8.97 -8.82
C ALA A 483 8.76 8.99 -8.33
N ASP A 484 8.05 7.86 -8.34
CA ASP A 484 6.64 7.83 -7.87
C ASP A 484 6.51 8.30 -6.41
N ALA A 485 7.46 7.95 -5.53
CA ALA A 485 7.46 8.35 -4.12
C ALA A 485 7.61 9.86 -3.90
N PHE A 486 8.41 10.51 -4.77
CA PHE A 486 8.68 11.95 -4.69
C PHE A 486 7.70 12.80 -5.51
N THR A 487 6.95 12.18 -6.43
CA THR A 487 6.00 12.87 -7.30
C THR A 487 4.78 13.31 -6.51
N TRP A 488 4.31 14.53 -6.75
CA TRP A 488 3.09 15.03 -6.13
C TRP A 488 1.89 14.19 -6.57
N PRO A 489 0.97 13.78 -5.68
CA PRO A 489 0.86 14.19 -4.26
C PRO A 489 1.49 13.22 -3.25
N SER A 490 2.29 12.23 -3.67
CA SER A 490 2.60 11.02 -2.91
C SER A 490 3.11 11.25 -1.48
N ALA A 491 4.17 12.02 -1.29
CA ALA A 491 4.77 12.28 0.03
C ALA A 491 4.16 13.47 0.81
N MET A 492 3.18 14.19 0.23
CA MET A 492 2.58 15.38 0.87
C MET A 492 1.85 15.11 2.21
N PRO A 493 1.17 13.96 2.41
CA PRO A 493 0.56 13.65 3.71
C PRO A 493 1.54 13.72 4.88
N ALA A 494 2.75 13.20 4.70
CA ALA A 494 3.76 13.22 5.76
C ALA A 494 4.20 14.66 6.10
N LEU A 495 4.44 15.51 5.09
CA LEU A 495 4.78 16.92 5.30
C LEU A 495 3.66 17.68 6.02
N HIS A 496 2.39 17.46 5.63
CA HIS A 496 1.26 18.07 6.33
C HIS A 496 1.11 17.56 7.78
N GLU A 497 1.34 16.28 8.05
CA GLU A 497 1.29 15.74 9.42
C GLU A 497 2.38 16.39 10.31
N VAL A 498 3.57 16.64 9.77
CA VAL A 498 4.64 17.37 10.46
C VAL A 498 4.26 18.84 10.70
N MET A 499 3.56 19.48 9.76
CA MET A 499 3.03 20.83 9.95
C MET A 499 1.96 20.88 11.05
N ALA A 500 1.04 19.92 11.10
CA ALA A 500 0.04 19.78 12.16
C ALA A 500 0.69 19.58 13.54
N LEU A 501 1.69 18.70 13.62
CA LEU A 501 2.48 18.49 14.84
C LEU A 501 3.20 19.78 15.26
N THR A 502 3.78 20.51 14.29
CA THR A 502 4.51 21.74 14.57
C THR A 502 3.59 22.83 15.11
N ALA A 503 2.40 23.01 14.51
CA ALA A 503 1.40 23.92 15.05
C ALA A 503 1.03 23.57 16.49
N TYR A 504 0.81 22.28 16.79
CA TYR A 504 0.46 21.81 18.14
C TYR A 504 1.57 22.05 19.17
N LYS A 505 2.82 21.72 18.84
CA LYS A 505 3.98 21.82 19.74
C LYS A 505 4.40 23.26 19.99
N THR A 506 4.34 24.09 18.95
CA THR A 506 4.81 25.49 19.00
C THR A 506 3.70 26.49 19.32
N LYS A 507 2.43 26.03 19.34
CA LYS A 507 1.23 26.87 19.46
C LYS A 507 1.13 27.94 18.36
N SER A 508 1.76 27.71 17.21
CA SER A 508 1.78 28.67 16.10
C SER A 508 0.86 28.24 14.96
N CYS A 509 -0.15 29.07 14.71
CA CYS A 509 -1.16 28.81 13.67
C CYS A 509 -0.60 28.97 12.24
N GLU A 510 0.59 29.55 12.06
CA GLU A 510 1.21 29.72 10.74
C GLU A 510 1.38 28.38 10.01
N PHE A 511 1.68 27.31 10.75
CA PHE A 511 1.89 25.97 10.21
C PHE A 511 0.58 25.26 9.84
N LEU A 512 -0.59 25.77 10.26
CA LEU A 512 -1.88 25.26 9.82
C LEU A 512 -2.32 25.84 8.47
N ARG A 513 -1.63 26.88 7.97
CA ARG A 513 -2.04 27.57 6.75
C ARG A 513 -2.21 26.63 5.54
N PRO A 514 -1.31 25.68 5.25
CA PRO A 514 -1.50 24.76 4.13
C PRO A 514 -2.69 23.82 4.30
N LEU A 515 -3.05 23.46 5.53
CA LEU A 515 -4.23 22.63 5.82
C LEU A 515 -5.51 23.41 5.54
N LYS A 516 -5.59 24.68 5.96
CA LYS A 516 -6.70 25.58 5.66
C LYS A 516 -6.85 25.79 4.15
N ASP A 517 -5.74 26.07 3.46
CA ASP A 517 -5.74 26.24 2.02
C ASP A 517 -6.21 24.97 1.29
N ALA A 518 -5.79 23.78 1.76
CA ALA A 518 -6.25 22.51 1.20
C ALA A 518 -7.76 22.31 1.39
N VAL A 519 -8.30 22.68 2.54
CA VAL A 519 -9.74 22.66 2.82
C VAL A 519 -10.49 23.61 1.91
N GLU A 520 -10.04 24.86 1.79
CA GLU A 520 -10.66 25.87 0.91
C GLU A 520 -10.73 25.41 -0.54
N ILE A 521 -9.60 24.93 -1.09
CA ILE A 521 -9.51 24.41 -2.46
C ILE A 521 -10.52 23.28 -2.68
N SER A 522 -10.62 22.38 -1.70
CA SER A 522 -11.43 21.17 -1.79
C SER A 522 -12.90 21.44 -1.57
N ALA A 523 -13.25 22.38 -0.67
CA ALA A 523 -14.62 22.85 -0.48
C ALA A 523 -15.16 23.46 -1.78
N GLN A 524 -14.38 24.34 -2.42
CA GLN A 524 -14.75 24.91 -3.71
C GLN A 524 -14.89 23.81 -4.78
N PHE A 525 -13.99 22.82 -4.79
CA PHE A 525 -14.05 21.72 -5.76
C PHE A 525 -15.32 20.87 -5.63
N LEU A 526 -15.74 20.60 -4.39
CA LEU A 526 -16.95 19.86 -4.10
C LEU A 526 -18.22 20.67 -4.38
N LEU A 527 -18.18 22.00 -4.27
CA LEU A 527 -19.27 22.87 -4.72
C LEU A 527 -19.43 22.83 -6.25
N ASP A 528 -18.30 22.84 -6.97
CA ASP A 528 -18.30 22.75 -8.43
C ASP A 528 -18.68 21.33 -8.92
N ASN A 529 -18.48 20.31 -8.09
CA ASN A 529 -18.67 18.89 -8.43
C ASN A 529 -19.42 18.14 -7.31
N PRO A 530 -20.73 18.39 -7.09
CA PRO A 530 -21.48 17.85 -5.96
C PRO A 530 -21.57 16.31 -5.95
N ASP A 531 -21.59 15.69 -7.14
CA ASP A 531 -21.68 14.23 -7.31
C ASP A 531 -20.32 13.53 -7.42
N TRP A 532 -19.23 14.23 -7.13
CA TRP A 532 -17.89 13.66 -7.22
C TRP A 532 -17.63 12.63 -6.11
N ASP A 533 -17.06 11.50 -6.53
CA ASP A 533 -16.63 10.40 -5.69
C ASP A 533 -15.11 10.28 -5.81
N GLU A 534 -14.42 10.17 -4.68
CA GLU A 534 -12.97 10.10 -4.61
C GLU A 534 -12.33 8.92 -5.36
N ARG A 535 -13.13 7.91 -5.73
CA ARG A 535 -12.74 6.77 -6.57
C ARG A 535 -12.68 7.11 -8.06
N ARG A 536 -13.26 8.24 -8.47
CA ARG A 536 -13.24 8.71 -9.87
C ARG A 536 -12.01 9.58 -10.11
N GLU A 537 -11.28 9.29 -11.18
CA GLU A 537 -10.25 10.19 -11.68
C GLU A 537 -10.89 11.41 -12.33
N MET A 538 -10.34 12.59 -12.02
CA MET A 538 -10.82 13.87 -12.53
C MET A 538 -9.79 14.50 -13.44
N GLY A 539 -10.22 14.84 -14.65
CA GLY A 539 -9.36 15.47 -15.64
C GLY A 539 -8.18 14.60 -16.07
N LYS A 540 -7.27 15.22 -16.83
CA LYS A 540 -5.95 14.63 -17.07
C LYS A 540 -5.07 14.94 -15.87
N GLU A 541 -4.10 14.07 -15.60
CA GLU A 541 -3.06 14.36 -14.62
C GLU A 541 -2.53 15.78 -14.83
N GLN A 542 -2.32 16.50 -13.72
CA GLN A 542 -1.86 17.90 -13.68
C GLN A 542 -2.88 18.97 -14.10
N SER A 543 -4.08 18.63 -14.55
CA SER A 543 -5.13 19.64 -14.79
C SER A 543 -5.62 20.26 -13.49
N GLU A 544 -6.25 21.44 -13.56
CA GLU A 544 -6.78 22.11 -12.37
C GLU A 544 -7.76 21.21 -11.59
N ASP A 545 -8.73 20.60 -12.27
CA ASP A 545 -9.67 19.66 -11.63
C ASP A 545 -8.97 18.46 -10.99
N TRP A 546 -7.91 17.95 -11.63
CA TRP A 546 -7.13 16.85 -11.07
C TRP A 546 -6.46 17.29 -9.78
N VAL A 547 -5.75 18.42 -9.79
CA VAL A 547 -5.06 18.95 -8.59
C VAL A 547 -6.07 19.17 -7.47
N ARG A 548 -7.16 19.89 -7.74
CA ARG A 548 -8.21 20.19 -6.77
C ARG A 548 -8.83 18.93 -6.17
N SER A 549 -9.03 17.88 -6.99
CA SER A 549 -9.55 16.58 -6.52
C SER A 549 -8.59 15.80 -5.61
N LYS A 550 -7.28 16.08 -5.68
CA LYS A 550 -6.24 15.40 -4.89
C LYS A 550 -5.80 16.21 -3.67
N THR A 551 -5.95 17.54 -3.68
CA THR A 551 -5.47 18.43 -2.61
C THR A 551 -5.97 18.01 -1.23
N LEU A 552 -7.26 17.71 -1.04
CA LEU A 552 -7.76 17.26 0.27
C LEU A 552 -7.08 15.99 0.75
N LYS A 553 -6.85 15.03 -0.16
CA LYS A 553 -6.23 13.75 0.18
C LYS A 553 -4.83 13.94 0.75
N THR A 554 -4.15 15.02 0.36
CA THR A 554 -2.82 15.35 0.89
C THR A 554 -2.84 15.85 2.32
N ALA A 555 -3.93 16.48 2.79
CA ALA A 555 -4.02 17.09 4.12
C ALA A 555 -4.96 16.34 5.08
N LYS A 556 -5.78 15.41 4.55
CA LYS A 556 -6.85 14.70 5.28
C LYS A 556 -6.38 14.10 6.62
N SER A 557 -5.28 13.35 6.62
CA SER A 557 -4.77 12.74 7.86
C SER A 557 -4.18 13.77 8.82
N ALA A 558 -3.55 14.83 8.32
CA ALA A 558 -2.99 15.91 9.13
C ALA A 558 -4.07 16.73 9.85
N ILE A 559 -5.16 17.06 9.16
CA ILE A 559 -6.33 17.73 9.76
C ILE A 559 -6.92 16.87 10.88
N LEU A 560 -7.07 15.59 10.60
CA LEU A 560 -7.62 14.66 11.57
C LEU A 560 -6.69 14.51 12.80
N LYS A 561 -5.39 14.31 12.60
CA LYS A 561 -4.40 14.25 13.69
C LYS A 561 -4.33 15.56 14.48
N HIS A 562 -4.43 16.71 13.81
CA HIS A 562 -4.50 18.01 14.47
C HIS A 562 -5.67 18.07 15.46
N LYS A 563 -6.88 17.65 15.04
CA LYS A 563 -8.06 17.63 15.91
C LYS A 563 -7.84 16.76 17.15
N PHE A 564 -7.21 15.59 17.00
CA PHE A 564 -6.87 14.75 18.14
C PHE A 564 -5.83 15.40 19.04
N LEU A 565 -4.72 15.91 18.49
CA LEU A 565 -3.66 16.57 19.26
C LEU A 565 -4.15 17.77 20.08
N THR A 566 -5.16 18.50 19.60
CA THR A 566 -5.75 19.67 20.29
C THR A 566 -7.01 19.35 21.10
N ASP A 567 -7.34 18.07 21.27
CA ASP A 567 -8.57 17.60 21.93
C ASP A 567 -9.85 18.31 21.43
N GLY A 568 -9.92 18.51 20.11
CA GLY A 568 -11.10 19.08 19.46
C GLY A 568 -11.26 20.58 19.62
N ALA A 569 -10.23 21.31 20.07
CA ALA A 569 -10.29 22.76 20.24
C ALA A 569 -10.63 23.52 18.95
N ASP A 570 -10.22 22.98 17.79
CA ASP A 570 -10.55 23.55 16.49
C ASP A 570 -11.77 22.85 15.88
N VAL A 571 -12.85 23.62 15.70
CA VAL A 571 -14.13 23.17 15.13
C VAL A 571 -14.25 23.53 13.64
N GLU A 572 -13.32 24.33 13.09
CA GLU A 572 -13.41 24.83 11.70
C GLU A 572 -13.35 23.68 10.67
N TYR A 573 -12.78 22.54 11.06
CA TYR A 573 -12.62 21.36 10.21
C TYR A 573 -13.75 20.32 10.33
N ASP A 574 -14.71 20.50 11.25
CA ASP A 574 -15.68 19.45 11.60
C ASP A 574 -16.54 19.02 10.41
N SER A 575 -17.03 19.99 9.63
CA SER A 575 -17.84 19.72 8.44
C SER A 575 -17.07 18.89 7.39
N VAL A 576 -15.78 19.18 7.21
CA VAL A 576 -14.90 18.47 6.28
C VAL A 576 -14.63 17.06 6.80
N LEU A 577 -14.32 16.90 8.08
CA LEU A 577 -14.08 15.60 8.69
C LEU A 577 -15.32 14.71 8.62
N ILE A 578 -16.51 15.25 8.93
CA ILE A 578 -17.78 14.52 8.81
C ILE A 578 -17.98 14.02 7.38
N LYS A 579 -17.78 14.87 6.39
CA LYS A 579 -17.92 14.50 4.97
C LYS A 579 -16.86 13.47 4.53
N GLN A 580 -15.63 13.61 4.98
CA GLN A 580 -14.52 12.77 4.54
C GLN A 580 -14.49 11.39 5.17
N TYR A 581 -15.11 11.22 6.34
CA TYR A 581 -15.06 9.99 7.11
C TYR A 581 -16.43 9.34 7.28
N SER A 582 -17.49 9.84 6.64
CA SER A 582 -18.84 9.24 6.68
C SER A 582 -18.90 7.78 6.25
N ASP A 583 -18.02 7.38 5.33
CA ASP A 583 -17.88 5.99 4.84
C ASP A 583 -16.75 5.22 5.54
N SER A 584 -16.18 5.78 6.61
CA SER A 584 -15.08 5.21 7.41
C SER A 584 -15.62 4.90 8.81
N PRO A 585 -16.15 3.68 9.04
CA PRO A 585 -16.99 3.41 10.20
C PRO A 585 -16.22 3.50 11.53
N TYR A 586 -14.94 3.12 11.56
CA TYR A 586 -14.12 3.27 12.76
C TYR A 586 -13.84 4.74 13.09
N GLU A 587 -13.36 5.51 12.12
CA GLU A 587 -13.04 6.92 12.31
C GLU A 587 -14.28 7.73 12.69
N SER A 588 -15.44 7.46 12.07
CA SER A 588 -16.73 8.05 12.45
C SER A 588 -17.08 7.75 13.90
N LEU A 589 -16.98 6.48 14.31
CA LEU A 589 -17.27 6.04 15.68
C LEU A 589 -16.34 6.73 16.69
N LEU A 590 -15.03 6.78 16.40
CA LEU A 590 -14.04 7.40 17.28
C LEU A 590 -14.26 8.91 17.40
N LEU A 591 -14.54 9.61 16.29
CA LEU A 591 -14.83 11.04 16.27
C LEU A 591 -16.12 11.39 17.01
N GLN A 592 -17.17 10.58 16.85
CA GLN A 592 -18.43 10.75 17.58
C GLN A 592 -18.23 10.59 19.09
N ASN A 593 -17.53 9.55 19.53
CA ASN A 593 -17.33 9.27 20.95
C ASN A 593 -16.27 10.16 21.61
N THR A 594 -15.31 10.69 20.86
CA THR A 594 -14.27 11.59 21.40
C THR A 594 -14.73 13.04 21.41
N PHE A 595 -15.40 13.52 20.35
CA PHE A 595 -15.71 14.94 20.16
C PHE A 595 -17.20 15.25 19.99
N GLY A 596 -18.09 14.25 20.04
CA GLY A 596 -19.53 14.47 19.88
C GLY A 596 -19.97 14.78 18.44
N LEU A 597 -19.12 14.51 17.44
CA LEU A 597 -19.49 14.74 16.04
C LEU A 597 -20.65 13.84 15.62
N THR A 598 -21.60 14.40 14.88
CA THR A 598 -22.78 13.67 14.38
C THR A 598 -22.57 13.32 12.90
N PHE A 599 -22.64 12.03 12.60
CA PHE A 599 -22.52 11.49 11.24
C PHE A 599 -23.90 11.12 10.65
N PRO A 600 -24.03 11.01 9.31
CA PRO A 600 -25.30 10.69 8.67
C PRO A 600 -25.84 9.29 9.03
N SER A 601 -24.93 8.32 9.21
CA SER A 601 -25.26 6.94 9.57
C SER A 601 -25.61 6.83 11.05
N SER A 602 -26.59 5.99 11.39
CA SER A 602 -26.88 5.71 12.80
C SER A 602 -25.70 5.00 13.46
N PRO A 603 -25.53 5.08 14.79
CA PRO A 603 -24.48 4.34 15.50
C PRO A 603 -24.55 2.83 15.25
N SER A 604 -25.75 2.26 15.15
CA SER A 604 -25.95 0.84 14.86
C SER A 604 -25.49 0.46 13.44
N ASP A 605 -25.79 1.30 12.44
CA ASP A 605 -25.37 1.06 11.06
C ASP A 605 -23.85 1.23 10.90
N THR A 606 -23.30 2.23 11.59
CA THR A 606 -21.85 2.49 11.65
C THR A 606 -21.12 1.29 12.24
N PHE A 607 -21.60 0.77 13.37
CA PHE A 607 -20.97 -0.39 13.99
C PHE A 607 -21.16 -1.65 13.14
N SER A 608 -22.33 -1.86 12.52
CA SER A 608 -22.53 -2.99 11.59
C SER A 608 -21.55 -2.95 10.42
N SER A 609 -21.30 -1.75 9.89
CA SER A 609 -20.30 -1.51 8.83
C SER A 609 -18.87 -1.77 9.33
N LEU A 610 -18.57 -1.44 10.58
CA LEU A 610 -17.30 -1.77 11.24
C LEU A 610 -17.09 -3.30 11.33
N ILE A 611 -18.12 -4.07 11.70
CA ILE A 611 -18.02 -5.55 11.72
C ILE A 611 -17.67 -6.08 10.33
N SER A 612 -18.37 -5.61 9.29
CA SER A 612 -18.09 -6.01 7.90
C SER A 612 -16.69 -5.60 7.44
N GLN A 613 -16.17 -4.46 7.91
CA GLN A 613 -14.79 -4.05 7.65
C GLN A 613 -13.78 -5.02 8.27
N ILE A 614 -14.00 -5.44 9.53
CA ILE A 614 -13.13 -6.40 10.25
C ILE A 614 -13.20 -7.80 9.61
N GLU A 615 -14.39 -8.27 9.24
CA GLU A 615 -14.57 -9.52 8.48
C GLU A 615 -13.83 -9.47 7.15
N GLY A 616 -13.95 -8.34 6.44
CA GLY A 616 -13.22 -8.11 5.21
C GLY A 616 -11.70 -8.13 5.38
N THR A 617 -11.20 -7.65 6.51
CA THR A 617 -9.77 -7.77 6.87
C THR A 617 -9.37 -9.23 7.05
N LEU A 618 -10.17 -10.03 7.79
CA LEU A 618 -9.95 -11.46 7.96
C LEU A 618 -9.90 -12.20 6.61
N SER A 619 -10.83 -11.87 5.70
CA SER A 619 -10.89 -12.46 4.35
C SER A 619 -9.59 -12.27 3.55
N GLY A 620 -8.85 -11.19 3.81
CA GLY A 620 -7.52 -10.95 3.22
C GLY A 620 -6.46 -11.97 3.65
N PHE A 621 -6.65 -12.64 4.78
CA PHE A 621 -5.77 -13.68 5.33
C PHE A 621 -6.36 -15.11 5.20
N SER A 622 -7.36 -15.31 4.33
CA SER A 622 -7.99 -16.63 4.15
C SER A 622 -7.34 -17.50 3.08
N HIS A 623 -6.37 -16.98 2.31
CA HIS A 623 -5.74 -17.71 1.22
C HIS A 623 -4.24 -17.44 1.14
N ASN A 624 -3.49 -18.38 0.54
CA ASN A 624 -2.13 -18.23 0.05
C ASN A 624 -1.10 -17.89 1.15
N PHE A 625 -1.08 -18.65 2.24
CA PHE A 625 -0.08 -18.49 3.33
C PHE A 625 1.36 -18.44 2.79
N GLU A 626 1.68 -19.29 1.82
CA GLU A 626 3.00 -19.36 1.17
C GLU A 626 3.37 -18.07 0.45
N SER A 627 2.39 -17.34 -0.10
CA SER A 627 2.61 -16.04 -0.74
C SER A 627 3.02 -14.92 0.22
N LEU A 628 2.81 -15.14 1.52
CA LEU A 628 3.17 -14.25 2.62
C LEU A 628 4.44 -14.71 3.35
N THR A 629 4.97 -15.88 2.98
CA THR A 629 6.05 -16.56 3.70
C THR A 629 7.07 -17.14 2.72
N SER A 630 7.03 -18.43 2.42
CA SER A 630 8.06 -19.16 1.67
C SER A 630 8.30 -18.64 0.25
N GLU A 631 7.28 -18.04 -0.39
CA GLU A 631 7.40 -17.48 -1.73
C GLU A 631 7.96 -16.06 -1.77
N VAL A 632 7.95 -15.31 -0.66
CA VAL A 632 8.38 -13.90 -0.64
C VAL A 632 9.88 -13.78 -0.92
N ARG A 633 10.24 -12.76 -1.69
CA ARG A 633 11.63 -12.47 -2.07
C ARG A 633 12.16 -11.11 -1.60
N PHE A 634 11.28 -10.22 -1.19
CA PHE A 634 11.63 -8.89 -0.70
C PHE A 634 10.73 -8.65 0.51
N THR A 635 11.34 -8.40 1.67
CA THR A 635 10.65 -8.38 2.98
C THR A 635 9.68 -7.20 3.08
N ASP A 636 10.00 -6.09 2.44
CA ASP A 636 9.13 -4.94 2.19
C ASP A 636 7.94 -5.25 1.22
N ARG A 637 7.99 -6.35 0.46
CA ARG A 637 6.92 -6.83 -0.45
C ARG A 637 6.05 -7.96 0.12
N THR A 638 6.17 -8.30 1.41
CA THR A 638 5.48 -9.46 2.01
C THR A 638 3.98 -9.57 1.65
N PHE A 639 3.21 -8.46 1.65
CA PHE A 639 1.78 -8.49 1.30
C PHE A 639 1.46 -8.16 -0.17
N LYS A 640 2.46 -8.02 -1.05
CA LYS A 640 2.27 -7.50 -2.42
C LYS A 640 1.87 -8.57 -3.44
N PHE A 641 2.06 -9.87 -3.17
CA PHE A 641 1.73 -10.95 -4.10
C PHE A 641 0.29 -10.86 -4.67
N TYR A 642 -0.67 -10.47 -3.85
CA TYR A 642 -2.08 -10.34 -4.23
C TYR A 642 -2.29 -9.30 -5.35
N LYS A 643 -1.42 -8.30 -5.47
CA LYS A 643 -1.41 -7.34 -6.58
C LYS A 643 -1.02 -8.04 -7.88
N TYR A 644 -0.03 -8.94 -7.82
CA TYR A 644 0.34 -9.77 -8.96
C TYR A 644 -0.81 -10.66 -9.37
N ALA A 645 -1.36 -11.47 -8.46
CA ALA A 645 -2.45 -12.39 -8.79
C ALA A 645 -3.68 -11.69 -9.40
N LYS A 646 -4.11 -10.57 -8.82
CA LYS A 646 -5.22 -9.77 -9.39
C LYS A 646 -4.95 -9.30 -10.82
N LYS A 647 -3.72 -8.85 -11.10
CA LYS A 647 -3.34 -8.34 -12.42
C LYS A 647 -3.06 -9.44 -13.43
N SER A 648 -2.47 -10.55 -12.99
CA SER A 648 -2.04 -11.64 -13.85
C SER A 648 -3.20 -12.56 -14.22
N THR A 649 -4.12 -12.85 -13.29
CA THR A 649 -5.15 -13.90 -13.46
C THR A 649 -6.58 -13.39 -13.22
N GLY A 650 -6.75 -12.18 -12.67
CA GLY A 650 -8.07 -11.67 -12.29
C GLY A 650 -8.60 -12.28 -10.99
N ALA A 651 -7.70 -12.78 -10.13
CA ALA A 651 -8.03 -13.33 -8.82
C ALA A 651 -8.95 -12.40 -8.02
N LYS A 652 -9.97 -12.98 -7.35
CA LYS A 652 -11.03 -12.22 -6.66
C LYS A 652 -10.83 -12.07 -5.16
N TYR A 653 -9.89 -12.81 -4.57
CA TYR A 653 -9.65 -12.75 -3.12
C TYR A 653 -9.09 -11.38 -2.70
N ARG A 654 -9.39 -10.97 -1.46
CA ARG A 654 -8.98 -9.68 -0.90
C ARG A 654 -7.47 -9.68 -0.59
N SER A 655 -6.85 -8.50 -0.64
CA SER A 655 -5.45 -8.36 -0.26
C SER A 655 -5.35 -8.24 1.27
N PRO A 656 -4.36 -8.89 1.93
CA PRO A 656 -4.15 -8.73 3.35
C PRO A 656 -3.72 -7.29 3.67
N SER A 657 -4.22 -6.78 4.78
CA SER A 657 -3.81 -5.52 5.39
C SER A 657 -4.12 -5.58 6.88
N ALA A 658 -3.19 -5.16 7.73
CA ALA A 658 -3.39 -5.18 9.17
C ALA A 658 -3.67 -3.77 9.75
N GLN A 659 -3.72 -2.74 8.88
CA GLN A 659 -3.81 -1.34 9.29
C GLN A 659 -5.10 -1.03 10.08
N GLU A 660 -6.25 -1.55 9.64
CA GLU A 660 -7.52 -1.32 10.34
C GLU A 660 -7.50 -1.92 11.75
N ILE A 661 -6.90 -3.10 11.93
CA ILE A 661 -6.76 -3.68 13.27
C ILE A 661 -5.83 -2.84 14.15
N TYR A 662 -4.73 -2.32 13.59
CA TYR A 662 -3.83 -1.42 14.32
C TYR A 662 -4.59 -0.20 14.84
N LYS A 663 -5.42 0.43 14.00
CA LYS A 663 -6.25 1.58 14.38
C LYS A 663 -7.17 1.21 15.55
N HIS A 664 -7.94 0.14 15.41
CA HIS A 664 -8.90 -0.32 16.42
C HIS A 664 -8.23 -0.59 17.78
N LEU A 665 -7.03 -1.18 17.77
CA LEU A 665 -6.32 -1.53 19.00
C LEU A 665 -5.68 -0.32 19.68
N THR A 666 -5.21 0.66 18.91
CA THR A 666 -4.35 1.74 19.45
C THR A 666 -5.03 3.10 19.58
N GLY A 667 -6.19 3.29 18.96
CA GLY A 667 -6.86 4.59 18.87
C GLY A 667 -6.22 5.56 17.88
N ASP A 668 -5.21 5.12 17.14
CA ASP A 668 -4.67 5.86 15.99
C ASP A 668 -5.58 5.68 14.77
N ILE A 669 -5.51 6.59 13.81
CA ILE A 669 -6.43 6.68 12.67
C ILE A 669 -5.74 6.81 11.32
N SER A 670 -4.42 6.99 11.29
CA SER A 670 -3.65 6.85 10.05
C SER A 670 -2.50 5.87 10.23
N SER A 671 -1.41 6.32 10.82
CA SER A 671 -0.20 5.55 11.07
C SER A 671 0.59 6.18 12.23
N PRO A 672 1.46 5.41 12.89
CA PRO A 672 2.32 5.93 13.94
C PRO A 672 3.47 6.81 13.41
N PHE A 673 3.61 6.95 12.10
CA PHE A 673 4.85 7.40 11.47
C PHE A 673 5.19 8.86 11.74
N TYR A 674 4.20 9.76 11.67
CA TYR A 674 4.38 11.19 11.93
C TYR A 674 3.24 11.67 12.81
N ALA A 675 3.48 12.58 13.77
CA ALA A 675 2.40 13.10 14.62
C ALA A 675 1.55 11.97 15.26
N SER A 676 2.20 10.96 15.85
CA SER A 676 1.53 9.76 16.35
C SER A 676 0.46 10.12 17.37
N ILE A 677 -0.73 9.55 17.22
CA ILE A 677 -1.83 9.71 18.18
C ILE A 677 -2.24 8.38 18.83
N THR A 678 -1.37 7.37 18.74
CA THR A 678 -1.48 6.12 19.50
C THR A 678 -1.74 6.44 20.96
N CYS A 679 -2.89 6.04 21.49
CA CYS A 679 -3.30 6.41 22.84
C CYS A 679 -3.07 5.31 23.87
N VAL A 680 -3.07 4.06 23.42
CA VAL A 680 -2.89 2.88 24.26
C VAL A 680 -2.13 1.79 23.52
N THR A 681 -1.33 1.02 24.26
CA THR A 681 -0.86 -0.31 23.86
C THR A 681 -1.28 -1.33 24.93
N TRP A 682 -1.48 -2.58 24.52
CA TRP A 682 -1.94 -3.65 25.40
C TRP A 682 -0.86 -4.72 25.52
N SER A 683 -0.55 -5.16 26.73
CA SER A 683 0.38 -6.28 26.98
C SER A 683 -0.25 -7.35 27.86
N ASN A 684 0.44 -8.49 27.97
CA ASN A 684 -0.04 -9.73 28.60
C ASN A 684 -1.25 -10.37 27.88
N VAL A 685 -1.39 -10.10 26.59
CA VAL A 685 -2.52 -10.59 25.80
C VAL A 685 -2.23 -11.90 25.07
N PHE A 686 -0.97 -12.22 24.79
CA PHE A 686 -0.53 -13.49 24.21
C PHE A 686 0.03 -14.43 25.27
N PRO A 687 -0.67 -15.52 25.61
CA PRO A 687 -0.13 -16.57 26.47
C PRO A 687 1.04 -17.26 25.76
N THR A 688 2.08 -17.63 26.50
CA THR A 688 3.37 -18.12 25.98
C THR A 688 3.27 -19.29 24.98
N SER A 689 2.18 -20.07 25.02
CA SER A 689 1.96 -21.24 24.15
C SER A 689 0.79 -21.07 23.17
N SER A 690 0.35 -19.84 22.87
CA SER A 690 -0.86 -19.57 22.09
C SER A 690 -0.61 -18.59 20.95
N LEU A 691 -1.02 -18.97 19.74
CA LEU A 691 -1.03 -18.07 18.58
C LEU A 691 -2.17 -17.04 18.64
N SER A 692 -3.26 -17.36 19.34
CA SER A 692 -4.39 -16.45 19.46
C SER A 692 -4.28 -15.54 20.68
N PRO A 693 -4.60 -14.24 20.54
CA PRO A 693 -4.67 -13.34 21.68
C PRO A 693 -5.82 -13.74 22.62
N SER A 694 -5.69 -13.31 23.86
CA SER A 694 -6.67 -13.57 24.93
C SER A 694 -7.78 -12.53 24.96
N ILE A 695 -7.61 -11.42 24.23
CA ILE A 695 -8.60 -10.36 24.11
C ILE A 695 -8.81 -9.91 22.66
N SER A 696 -9.90 -9.21 22.44
CA SER A 696 -10.11 -8.27 21.33
C SER A 696 -10.49 -6.91 21.88
N ALA A 697 -10.08 -5.84 21.21
CA ALA A 697 -10.31 -4.46 21.64
C ALA A 697 -10.65 -3.53 20.47
N ILE A 698 -11.53 -2.56 20.72
CA ILE A 698 -11.81 -1.43 19.85
C ILE A 698 -11.75 -0.18 20.73
N VAL A 699 -10.82 0.73 20.47
CA VAL A 699 -10.76 2.02 21.13
C VAL A 699 -11.95 2.87 20.66
N LEU A 700 -12.75 3.34 21.60
CA LEU A 700 -13.94 4.13 21.35
C LEU A 700 -13.70 5.62 21.58
N SER A 701 -12.83 6.01 22.50
CA SER A 701 -12.52 7.42 22.78
C SER A 701 -11.02 7.63 22.99
N ASN A 702 -10.47 8.67 22.37
CA ASN A 702 -9.04 9.01 22.40
C ASN A 702 -8.83 10.51 22.70
N GLY A 703 -9.02 10.91 23.95
CA GLY A 703 -8.72 12.26 24.44
C GLY A 703 -7.58 12.28 25.47
N SER A 704 -7.08 13.48 25.79
CA SER A 704 -6.08 13.66 26.86
C SER A 704 -6.64 13.48 28.27
N THR A 705 -7.93 13.72 28.47
CA THR A 705 -8.61 13.62 29.78
C THR A 705 -9.53 12.41 29.90
N LYS A 706 -9.84 11.76 28.78
CA LYS A 706 -10.78 10.65 28.68
C LYS A 706 -10.32 9.61 27.66
N PHE A 707 -10.45 8.35 28.06
CA PHE A 707 -10.24 7.19 27.19
C PHE A 707 -11.33 6.15 27.44
N SER A 708 -11.76 5.44 26.39
CA SER A 708 -12.60 4.27 26.53
C SER A 708 -12.34 3.23 25.44
N SER A 709 -12.60 1.95 25.76
CA SER A 709 -12.47 0.85 24.82
C SER A 709 -13.51 -0.22 25.05
N LEU A 710 -14.10 -0.72 23.97
CA LEU A 710 -14.90 -1.94 23.94
C LEU A 710 -13.97 -3.14 23.85
N MET A 711 -14.11 -4.10 24.76
CA MET A 711 -13.23 -5.25 24.87
C MET A 711 -14.03 -6.54 24.98
N TYR A 712 -13.47 -7.62 24.43
CA TYR A 712 -13.92 -8.98 24.72
C TYR A 712 -12.75 -9.79 25.25
N ASP A 713 -12.92 -10.40 26.42
CA ASP A 713 -11.90 -11.23 27.06
C ASP A 713 -12.27 -12.72 26.95
N PHE A 714 -11.46 -13.47 26.20
CA PHE A 714 -11.66 -14.88 25.91
C PHE A 714 -11.12 -15.79 27.02
N ARG A 715 -10.30 -15.28 27.95
CA ARG A 715 -9.54 -16.14 28.89
C ARG A 715 -9.49 -15.65 30.33
N ASN A 716 -10.30 -14.65 30.71
CA ASN A 716 -10.25 -14.03 32.04
C ASN A 716 -8.83 -13.50 32.33
N THR A 717 -8.37 -12.62 31.46
CA THR A 717 -6.99 -12.15 31.37
C THR A 717 -6.80 -10.89 32.20
N ASN A 718 -5.68 -10.80 32.91
CA ASN A 718 -5.20 -9.54 33.46
C ASN A 718 -4.44 -8.77 32.38
N VAL A 719 -5.09 -7.77 31.79
CA VAL A 719 -4.53 -7.01 30.67
C VAL A 719 -3.79 -5.79 31.20
N LYS A 720 -2.56 -5.58 30.76
CA LYS A 720 -1.82 -4.34 30.99
C LYS A 720 -2.13 -3.36 29.87
N ALA A 721 -2.51 -2.13 30.21
CA ALA A 721 -2.67 -1.02 29.27
C ALA A 721 -1.60 0.04 29.55
N VAL A 722 -0.93 0.52 28.51
CA VAL A 722 0.05 1.62 28.58
C VAL A 722 -0.52 2.84 27.87
N PHE A 723 -0.91 3.86 28.62
CA PHE A 723 -1.50 5.09 28.10
C PHE A 723 -0.43 6.10 27.71
N LYS A 724 -0.54 6.64 26.49
CA LYS A 724 0.47 7.49 25.85
C LYS A 724 0.04 8.95 25.65
N ARG A 725 -1.25 9.22 25.75
CA ARG A 725 -1.84 10.55 25.47
C ARG A 725 -2.50 11.23 26.66
N LEU A 726 -2.68 10.51 27.77
CA LEU A 726 -3.29 11.10 28.95
C LEU A 726 -2.39 12.20 29.51
N GLU A 727 -2.98 13.34 29.84
CA GLU A 727 -2.25 14.43 30.47
C GLU A 727 -1.96 14.14 31.95
N LYS A 728 -1.09 14.94 32.56
CA LYS A 728 -0.80 14.85 33.99
C LYS A 728 -2.08 14.98 34.81
N GLY A 729 -2.32 14.05 35.73
CA GLY A 729 -3.54 14.05 36.52
C GLY A 729 -3.78 12.76 37.28
N THR A 730 -4.82 12.76 38.12
CA THR A 730 -5.34 11.53 38.72
C THR A 730 -6.54 11.07 37.90
N TYR A 731 -6.62 9.78 37.62
CA TYR A 731 -7.67 9.19 36.80
C TYR A 731 -8.43 8.14 37.59
N VAL A 732 -9.74 8.06 37.32
CA VAL A 732 -10.61 6.98 37.77
C VAL A 732 -10.81 6.01 36.62
N THR A 733 -10.79 4.72 36.94
CA THR A 733 -11.06 3.64 36.01
C THR A 733 -12.36 2.94 36.38
N SER A 734 -13.12 2.53 35.37
CA SER A 734 -14.33 1.72 35.53
C SER A 734 -14.40 0.64 34.46
N ILE A 735 -15.08 -0.46 34.79
CA ILE A 735 -15.38 -1.56 33.88
C ILE A 735 -16.88 -1.80 33.96
N THR A 736 -17.54 -1.80 32.81
CA THR A 736 -18.95 -2.14 32.67
C THR A 736 -19.06 -3.44 31.86
N HIS A 737 -19.50 -4.53 32.49
CA HIS A 737 -19.78 -5.78 31.80
C HIS A 737 -21.10 -5.68 31.05
N LEU A 738 -21.13 -6.20 29.83
CA LEU A 738 -22.31 -6.16 28.96
C LEU A 738 -22.89 -7.57 28.80
N ASP A 739 -24.19 -7.70 29.07
CA ASP A 739 -24.91 -8.99 28.96
C ASP A 739 -25.14 -9.41 27.50
N SER A 740 -25.26 -8.45 26.57
CA SER A 740 -25.49 -8.71 25.15
C SER A 740 -25.16 -7.51 24.25
N TYR A 741 -24.78 -7.81 23.00
CA TYR A 741 -24.68 -6.89 21.88
C TYR A 741 -26.00 -6.87 21.08
N PRO A 742 -26.47 -5.75 20.48
CA PRO A 742 -25.94 -4.39 20.45
C PRO A 742 -26.82 -3.41 21.25
N ASN A 743 -26.36 -2.92 22.40
CA ASN A 743 -26.90 -1.66 22.91
C ASN A 743 -25.91 -0.55 22.57
N SER A 744 -26.36 0.40 21.76
CA SER A 744 -25.57 1.48 21.14
C SER A 744 -24.94 2.46 22.11
N ASP A 745 -25.31 2.39 23.38
CA ASP A 745 -24.81 3.31 24.40
C ASP A 745 -23.59 2.67 25.06
N PHE A 746 -22.43 2.80 24.40
CA PHE A 746 -21.11 2.52 24.99
C PHE A 746 -20.71 3.56 26.06
N ASN A 747 -21.71 4.10 26.76
CA ASN A 747 -21.54 5.17 27.71
C ASN A 747 -20.76 4.68 28.92
N CYS A 748 -19.87 5.56 29.40
CA CYS A 748 -19.17 5.40 30.67
C CYS A 748 -20.14 5.67 31.84
N ASP A 749 -21.25 4.95 31.92
CA ASP A 749 -22.12 4.99 33.09
C ASP A 749 -21.43 4.20 34.20
N ALA A 750 -20.67 4.94 35.02
CA ALA A 750 -19.88 4.45 36.13
C ALA A 750 -20.75 3.76 37.18
N THR A 751 -21.07 2.50 36.96
CA THR A 751 -21.77 1.67 37.96
C THR A 751 -20.78 0.96 38.89
N THR A 752 -19.51 0.82 38.51
CA THR A 752 -18.45 0.27 39.38
C THR A 752 -17.07 0.87 39.07
N THR A 753 -16.55 1.69 39.98
CA THR A 753 -15.14 2.12 39.97
C THR A 753 -14.24 0.93 40.29
N THR A 754 -13.27 0.65 39.44
CA THR A 754 -12.36 -0.49 39.57
C THR A 754 -10.97 -0.11 40.10
N GLY A 755 -10.59 1.17 40.00
CA GLY A 755 -9.34 1.66 40.56
C GLY A 755 -9.04 3.11 40.19
N THR A 756 -7.92 3.63 40.70
CA THR A 756 -7.37 4.94 40.36
C THR A 756 -5.88 4.82 40.07
N PHE A 757 -5.36 5.71 39.22
CA PHE A 757 -3.92 5.86 38.99
C PHE A 757 -3.58 7.32 38.69
N THR A 758 -2.29 7.65 38.77
CA THR A 758 -1.78 9.00 38.51
C THR A 758 -0.88 8.97 37.30
N VAL A 759 -1.18 9.84 36.36
CA VAL A 759 -0.31 10.13 35.21
C VAL A 759 0.69 11.20 35.62
N VAL A 760 1.97 10.88 35.48
CA VAL A 760 3.08 11.81 35.71
C VAL A 760 3.45 12.47 34.40
N GLU A 761 3.79 13.75 34.49
CA GLU A 761 4.22 14.54 33.34
C GLU A 761 5.42 13.90 32.65
N GLY A 762 5.32 13.74 31.33
CA GLY A 762 6.38 13.15 30.54
C GLY A 762 6.60 11.66 30.81
N SER A 763 5.62 10.89 31.28
CA SER A 763 5.74 9.43 31.37
C SER A 763 4.50 8.74 30.82
N TRP A 764 4.71 7.65 30.09
CA TRP A 764 3.62 6.75 29.76
C TRP A 764 3.15 6.04 31.03
N SER A 765 1.84 5.90 31.19
CA SER A 765 1.24 5.43 32.43
C SER A 765 0.63 4.06 32.24
N GLU A 766 0.92 3.16 33.18
CA GLU A 766 0.50 1.77 33.10
C GLU A 766 -0.66 1.50 34.06
N PHE A 767 -1.65 0.73 33.60
CA PHE A 767 -2.73 0.25 34.44
C PHE A 767 -3.09 -1.20 34.09
N TYR A 768 -3.50 -1.97 35.09
CA TYR A 768 -3.86 -3.38 34.94
C TYR A 768 -5.38 -3.56 35.09
N PHE A 769 -6.04 -4.06 34.06
CA PHE A 769 -7.45 -4.37 34.05
C PHE A 769 -7.71 -5.86 34.28
N GLN A 770 -8.53 -6.16 35.28
CA GLN A 770 -9.08 -7.49 35.52
C GLN A 770 -10.47 -7.56 34.87
N LEU A 771 -10.54 -8.07 33.63
CA LEU A 771 -11.76 -7.99 32.82
C LEU A 771 -12.83 -9.01 33.19
N GLY A 772 -12.51 -10.05 33.97
CA GLY A 772 -13.50 -11.04 34.42
C GLY A 772 -14.04 -11.98 33.33
N GLY A 773 -13.52 -11.90 32.10
CA GLY A 773 -14.04 -12.59 30.92
C GLY A 773 -15.26 -11.90 30.28
N GLY A 774 -15.49 -12.19 29.00
CA GLY A 774 -16.68 -11.73 28.27
C GLY A 774 -16.59 -10.28 27.76
N LEU A 775 -17.74 -9.72 27.39
CA LEU A 775 -17.87 -8.40 26.77
C LEU A 775 -17.88 -7.30 27.83
N SER A 776 -17.01 -6.30 27.69
CA SER A 776 -16.91 -5.18 28.63
C SER A 776 -16.58 -3.86 27.93
N VAL A 777 -16.97 -2.75 28.53
CA VAL A 777 -16.44 -1.42 28.21
C VAL A 777 -15.56 -0.98 29.36
N ILE A 778 -14.33 -0.55 29.05
CA ILE A 778 -13.46 0.11 30.03
C ILE A 778 -13.47 1.61 29.78
N CYS A 779 -13.45 2.38 30.87
CA CYS A 779 -13.37 3.84 30.83
C CYS A 779 -12.31 4.35 31.79
N VAL A 780 -11.64 5.42 31.37
CA VAL A 780 -10.61 6.13 32.12
C VAL A 780 -10.89 7.62 32.02
N GLU A 781 -11.14 8.27 33.15
CA GLU A 781 -11.53 9.70 33.19
C GLU A 781 -10.75 10.46 34.26
N LYS A 782 -10.27 11.66 33.93
CA LYS A 782 -9.51 12.52 34.85
C LYS A 782 -10.40 13.04 35.99
N VAL A 783 -9.90 12.95 37.22
CA VAL A 783 -10.58 13.45 38.43
C VAL A 783 -10.38 14.95 38.56
N GLY A 784 -11.48 15.71 38.65
CA GLY A 784 -11.46 17.11 39.07
C GLY A 784 -10.86 18.10 38.05
N GLY A 785 -10.75 17.73 36.78
CA GLY A 785 -10.35 18.65 35.71
C GLY A 785 -11.57 19.30 35.06
N GLY A 786 -11.73 20.62 35.20
CA GLY A 786 -12.41 21.39 34.16
C GLY A 786 -11.54 21.36 32.90
N GLU A 787 -12.17 21.42 31.73
CA GLU A 787 -11.47 21.51 30.44
C GLU A 787 -10.59 22.78 30.44
N GLU A 788 -9.29 22.68 30.76
CA GLU A 788 -8.32 23.66 30.28
C GLU A 788 -8.18 23.41 28.77
N LYS A 789 -9.13 23.97 28.00
CA LYS A 789 -9.05 23.92 26.55
C LYS A 789 -7.78 24.62 26.10
N PHE A 790 -7.18 24.07 25.06
CA PHE A 790 -6.14 24.75 24.30
C PHE A 790 -6.63 26.15 23.88
N GLU A 791 -6.15 27.21 24.53
CA GLU A 791 -6.47 28.62 24.22
C GLU A 791 -5.62 29.15 23.05
N GLY A 792 -5.42 28.34 21.99
CA GLY A 792 -4.82 28.85 20.76
C GLY A 792 -5.89 29.44 19.87
N ASN A 793 -6.20 30.72 20.06
CA ASN A 793 -7.19 31.44 19.27
C ASN A 793 -6.63 31.73 17.85
N CYS A 794 -6.62 30.74 16.96
CA CYS A 794 -6.14 30.89 15.58
C CYS A 794 -7.05 31.76 14.69
N GLY A 795 -8.16 32.29 15.22
CA GLY A 795 -9.13 33.10 14.50
C GLY A 795 -8.67 34.52 14.13
N GLU A 796 -7.67 35.08 14.82
CA GLU A 796 -7.31 36.52 14.66
C GLU A 796 -5.89 36.79 14.11
N GLU A 797 -4.92 35.88 14.23
CA GLU A 797 -3.50 36.18 13.93
C GLU A 797 -3.12 36.23 12.44
N LEU A 798 -3.93 35.67 11.53
CA LEU A 798 -3.58 35.59 10.10
C LEU A 798 -4.01 36.83 9.28
N GLY A 799 -4.54 37.87 9.93
CA GLY A 799 -5.05 39.09 9.28
C GLY A 799 -4.07 40.28 9.16
N GLY A 800 -2.84 40.18 9.68
CA GLY A 800 -1.95 41.34 9.85
C GLY A 800 -0.68 41.31 9.01
N GLY A 801 -0.69 41.87 7.80
CA GLY A 801 0.55 42.03 7.04
C GLY A 801 0.42 42.64 5.64
N GLY A 802 -0.03 43.89 5.52
CA GLY A 802 -0.09 44.59 4.23
C GLY A 802 -0.31 46.10 4.36
N GLY A 803 0.71 46.83 4.82
CA GLY A 803 0.68 48.30 4.84
C GLY A 803 1.07 48.91 3.48
N GLY A 804 0.14 49.66 2.87
CA GLY A 804 0.46 50.77 1.97
C GLY A 804 -0.21 50.78 0.59
N GLY A 805 -1.19 51.69 0.41
CA GLY A 805 -1.61 52.16 -0.92
C GLY A 805 -3.12 52.28 -1.09
N GLY A 806 -3.69 53.42 -0.68
CA GLY A 806 -5.13 53.68 -0.74
C GLY A 806 -5.72 53.65 -2.16
N GLY A 807 -6.83 52.90 -2.28
CA GLY A 807 -7.79 52.99 -3.37
C GLY A 807 -9.15 52.57 -2.83
N LYS A 808 -10.12 53.50 -2.82
CA LYS A 808 -11.51 53.22 -2.44
C LYS A 808 -12.09 52.20 -3.42
N GLY A 809 -12.46 51.02 -2.93
CA GLY A 809 -13.27 50.02 -3.61
C GLY A 809 -14.24 49.41 -2.59
N GLU A 810 -15.51 49.34 -2.97
CA GLU A 810 -16.64 48.92 -2.15
C GLU A 810 -16.45 47.50 -1.60
N GLY A 811 -16.70 47.32 -0.31
CA GLY A 811 -16.54 46.06 0.40
C GLY A 811 -17.72 45.12 0.19
N CYS A 812 -17.41 43.85 -0.06
CA CYS A 812 -18.20 42.70 0.37
C CYS A 812 -17.37 41.93 1.39
N GLU A 813 -17.60 42.18 2.67
CA GLU A 813 -17.23 41.25 3.74
C GLU A 813 -18.30 40.16 3.75
N ALA A 814 -17.94 38.92 3.42
CA ALA A 814 -18.80 37.77 3.63
C ALA A 814 -18.37 37.10 4.94
N THR A 815 -19.27 37.07 5.91
CA THR A 815 -19.09 36.36 7.17
C THR A 815 -19.58 34.92 7.03
N VAL A 816 -18.99 34.00 7.80
CA VAL A 816 -19.30 32.54 7.79
C VAL A 816 -20.77 32.21 8.11
N GLU A 817 -21.56 33.19 8.57
CA GLU A 817 -23.00 33.07 8.79
C GLU A 817 -23.84 33.12 7.49
N ASP A 818 -23.26 33.50 6.35
CA ASP A 818 -23.98 33.62 5.06
C ASP A 818 -24.11 32.27 4.29
N LEU A 819 -23.50 31.19 4.78
CA LEU A 819 -23.53 29.85 4.15
C LEU A 819 -24.59 28.90 4.72
N LEU A 820 -25.46 29.37 5.62
CA LEU A 820 -26.38 28.54 6.39
C LEU A 820 -27.75 28.18 5.78
N PRO A 821 -28.25 28.71 4.64
CA PRO A 821 -29.52 28.25 4.10
C PRO A 821 -29.36 27.34 2.87
N ILE A 822 -28.71 26.16 3.03
CA ILE A 822 -28.81 25.04 2.06
C ILE A 822 -29.20 23.71 2.76
N ILE A 823 -29.49 23.73 4.08
CA ILE A 823 -29.94 22.53 4.83
C ILE A 823 -31.44 22.51 5.11
N GLU A 824 -32.18 23.59 4.88
CA GLU A 824 -33.64 23.59 4.99
C GLU A 824 -34.33 23.83 3.65
N MET A 825 -34.40 22.81 2.79
CA MET A 825 -35.45 22.70 1.76
C MET A 825 -35.48 21.31 1.13
N THR A 826 -35.96 20.30 1.87
CA THR A 826 -36.66 19.14 1.26
C THR A 826 -37.67 18.53 2.21
N VAL A 827 -38.56 19.36 2.74
CA VAL A 827 -39.86 18.91 3.29
C VAL A 827 -40.89 19.89 2.74
N VAL A 828 -42.00 19.36 2.24
CA VAL A 828 -43.10 20.06 1.54
C VAL A 828 -42.94 20.17 0.01
N GLU A 829 -42.97 19.02 -0.67
CA GLU A 829 -43.73 18.85 -1.93
C GLU A 829 -43.97 17.36 -2.27
N PHE A 830 -44.43 16.57 -1.29
CA PHE A 830 -44.86 15.18 -1.52
C PHE A 830 -46.13 14.83 -0.76
N CYS A 831 -47.16 15.65 -0.94
CA CYS A 831 -48.52 15.37 -0.45
C CYS A 831 -49.53 15.60 -1.57
N PHE A 832 -49.51 14.77 -2.62
CA PHE A 832 -50.70 14.44 -3.43
C PHE A 832 -50.39 13.21 -4.32
N ALA A 833 -50.53 12.00 -3.75
CA ALA A 833 -51.05 10.80 -4.42
C ALA A 833 -50.82 9.54 -3.57
N VAL A 834 -51.61 9.37 -2.50
CA VAL A 834 -51.87 8.03 -1.93
C VAL A 834 -53.36 7.91 -1.59
N PHE A 835 -54.09 7.17 -2.42
CA PHE A 835 -55.31 6.40 -2.14
C PHE A 835 -55.54 5.51 -3.38
N GLY A 836 -55.56 4.17 -3.35
CA GLY A 836 -55.47 3.21 -2.25
C GLY A 836 -55.56 1.75 -2.71
N VAL A 837 -55.84 0.87 -1.72
CA VAL A 837 -56.40 -0.52 -1.78
C VAL A 837 -55.39 -1.64 -2.13
N VAL A 838 -54.88 -2.47 -1.20
CA VAL A 838 -55.46 -3.55 -0.34
C VAL A 838 -55.76 -4.88 -1.09
N VAL A 839 -54.94 -5.91 -0.77
CA VAL A 839 -55.22 -7.38 -0.65
C VAL A 839 -55.48 -8.24 -1.91
N GLY A 840 -54.78 -9.39 -2.02
CA GLY A 840 -55.33 -10.58 -2.70
C GLY A 840 -54.37 -11.65 -3.25
N VAL A 841 -53.99 -12.61 -2.40
CA VAL A 841 -53.76 -14.07 -2.61
C VAL A 841 -53.86 -14.69 -4.04
N GLY A 842 -52.77 -15.37 -4.47
CA GLY A 842 -52.70 -16.81 -4.82
C GLY A 842 -53.41 -17.45 -6.06
N VAL A 843 -52.59 -18.18 -6.85
CA VAL A 843 -52.79 -19.58 -7.39
C VAL A 843 -53.37 -19.82 -8.81
N LEU A 844 -52.72 -20.78 -9.53
CA LEU A 844 -53.06 -21.60 -10.75
C LEU A 844 -52.84 -20.98 -12.16
N VAL A 845 -51.86 -21.44 -12.97
CA VAL A 845 -51.77 -22.63 -13.87
C VAL A 845 -52.51 -22.49 -15.22
N GLY A 846 -51.79 -22.77 -16.32
CA GLY A 846 -52.37 -23.15 -17.65
C GLY A 846 -51.74 -22.41 -18.84
N ILE A 847 -50.66 -22.91 -19.47
CA ILE A 847 -50.64 -23.88 -20.59
C ILE A 847 -50.59 -23.24 -22.00
N CYS A 848 -49.61 -23.74 -22.77
CA CYS A 848 -49.52 -23.92 -24.23
C CYS A 848 -48.86 -22.87 -25.15
N CYS A 849 -47.78 -23.37 -25.78
CA CYS A 849 -47.46 -23.34 -27.21
C CYS A 849 -47.06 -21.99 -27.83
N ALA A 850 -46.09 -21.89 -28.74
CA ALA A 850 -45.20 -22.82 -29.39
C ALA A 850 -44.12 -22.01 -30.13
N GLU A 851 -42.98 -22.66 -30.34
CA GLU A 851 -42.02 -22.52 -31.45
C GLU A 851 -42.28 -21.44 -32.53
N ARG A 852 -41.23 -20.67 -32.87
CA ARG A 852 -40.43 -20.89 -34.11
C ARG A 852 -39.43 -19.75 -34.36
N VAL A 853 -38.20 -20.17 -34.72
CA VAL A 853 -37.41 -19.75 -35.91
C VAL A 853 -37.20 -18.24 -36.10
N GLY A 854 -36.02 -17.66 -36.27
CA GLY A 854 -34.70 -18.17 -36.62
C GLY A 854 -33.96 -17.09 -37.43
N ASN A 855 -32.63 -17.14 -37.34
CA ASN A 855 -31.63 -16.73 -38.35
C ASN A 855 -31.37 -15.25 -38.71
N SER A 856 -30.09 -14.90 -38.48
CA SER A 856 -29.07 -14.42 -39.42
C SER A 856 -29.12 -12.99 -39.99
N ASP A 857 -28.12 -12.22 -39.57
CA ASP A 857 -27.09 -11.53 -40.36
C ASP A 857 -27.46 -10.74 -41.64
N ARG A 858 -27.18 -9.43 -41.52
CA ARG A 858 -26.41 -8.52 -42.40
C ARG A 858 -26.87 -8.16 -43.83
N ARG A 859 -26.89 -6.82 -44.01
CA ARG A 859 -26.54 -5.99 -45.19
C ARG A 859 -27.63 -5.94 -46.30
N ILE A 860 -27.97 -4.84 -46.98
CA ILE A 860 -27.35 -3.52 -47.21
C ILE A 860 -28.34 -2.62 -48.00
N TRP A 861 -28.25 -1.29 -47.83
CA TRP A 861 -28.61 -0.14 -48.71
C TRP A 861 -30.08 0.24 -49.01
N GLN A 862 -30.45 1.51 -48.78
CA GLN A 862 -30.44 2.56 -49.83
C GLN A 862 -30.78 3.96 -49.27
N GLU A 863 -30.10 4.96 -49.83
CA GLU A 863 -30.22 6.41 -49.64
C GLU A 863 -31.54 7.00 -50.20
N ARG A 864 -31.97 8.19 -49.70
CA ARG A 864 -32.18 9.44 -50.50
C ARG A 864 -32.91 10.58 -49.76
N GLY A 865 -32.49 11.80 -50.08
CA GLY A 865 -33.13 13.12 -49.84
C GLY A 865 -32.38 13.94 -48.78
N VAL A 866 -31.51 14.93 -49.03
CA VAL A 866 -31.47 16.11 -49.94
C VAL A 866 -32.58 17.12 -49.73
N GLU A 867 -32.22 18.24 -49.10
CA GLU A 867 -32.54 19.66 -49.38
C GLU A 867 -31.50 20.48 -48.58
N GLU A 868 -30.39 20.98 -49.17
CA GLU A 868 -30.20 22.29 -49.84
C GLU A 868 -30.70 23.51 -49.06
N GLU A 869 -29.78 24.41 -48.64
CA GLU A 869 -29.56 25.69 -49.33
C GLU A 869 -28.36 26.52 -48.79
N GLN A 870 -27.48 26.86 -49.74
CA GLN A 870 -26.84 28.17 -50.02
C GLN A 870 -25.87 28.84 -49.01
N LYS A 871 -24.58 28.94 -49.38
CA LYS A 871 -23.87 30.07 -50.09
C LYS A 871 -22.87 30.71 -49.10
N THR A 872 -21.55 30.71 -49.29
CA THR A 872 -20.69 31.35 -50.31
C THR A 872 -19.27 30.83 -49.99
N GLY A 873 -18.37 30.46 -50.90
CA GLY A 873 -17.76 31.24 -51.98
C GLY A 873 -16.24 31.28 -51.83
N THR A 874 -15.56 30.30 -52.47
CA THR A 874 -14.23 30.35 -53.17
C THR A 874 -12.97 30.76 -52.40
N GLU A 875 -12.03 29.84 -52.11
CA GLU A 875 -10.93 29.27 -52.95
C GLU A 875 -9.61 30.10 -52.84
N GLY A 876 -8.42 29.52 -52.61
CA GLY A 876 -8.08 28.10 -52.68
C GLY A 876 -6.67 27.70 -52.19
N GLU A 877 -6.50 26.37 -52.27
CA GLU A 877 -5.31 25.52 -52.46
C GLU A 877 -4.19 25.52 -51.39
N GLY A 878 -3.79 24.38 -50.79
CA GLY A 878 -4.12 23.00 -51.13
C GLY A 878 -3.64 21.93 -50.12
N ASP A 879 -4.32 20.79 -50.24
CA ASP A 879 -3.96 19.38 -50.05
C ASP A 879 -3.54 18.79 -48.68
N ASN A 880 -4.54 18.09 -48.12
CA ASN A 880 -4.58 16.65 -47.80
C ASN A 880 -3.89 16.10 -46.54
N GLU A 881 -4.75 15.92 -45.53
CA GLU A 881 -5.04 14.68 -44.79
C GLU A 881 -4.05 13.49 -44.87
N SER A 882 -3.63 13.02 -43.69
CA SER A 882 -3.99 11.67 -43.26
C SER A 882 -3.84 11.52 -41.74
N ASP A 883 -4.89 10.96 -41.13
CA ASP A 883 -4.88 10.38 -39.79
C ASP A 883 -3.83 9.27 -39.70
N GLU A 884 -2.85 9.44 -38.81
CA GLU A 884 -2.00 8.35 -38.32
C GLU A 884 -2.06 8.26 -36.80
N PHE A 885 -2.36 7.03 -36.36
CA PHE A 885 -2.22 6.51 -35.01
C PHE A 885 -0.94 7.01 -34.33
N LEU A 886 -1.10 7.55 -33.11
CA LEU A 886 -0.01 7.93 -32.23
C LEU A 886 0.81 6.69 -31.80
N GLN A 887 1.80 6.33 -32.60
CA GLN A 887 2.96 5.56 -32.13
C GLN A 887 3.88 6.51 -31.37
N ILE A 888 4.00 6.32 -30.06
CA ILE A 888 5.07 6.92 -29.27
C ILE A 888 6.37 6.25 -29.73
N SER A 889 7.14 6.98 -30.55
CA SER A 889 8.47 6.58 -31.00
C SER A 889 9.52 7.03 -29.99
N ILE A 890 10.31 6.08 -29.51
CA ILE A 890 11.57 6.35 -28.81
C ILE A 890 12.54 6.92 -29.86
N LYS A 891 12.81 8.22 -29.82
CA LYS A 891 13.87 8.84 -30.63
C LYS A 891 15.19 8.75 -29.88
N TYR A 892 16.01 7.77 -30.27
CA TYR A 892 17.45 7.76 -29.98
C TYR A 892 18.13 8.83 -30.83
N ASN A 893 18.78 9.80 -30.19
CA ASN A 893 19.56 10.83 -30.86
C ASN A 893 21.03 10.40 -30.87
N GLU A 894 21.41 9.59 -31.86
CA GLU A 894 22.83 9.31 -32.11
C GLU A 894 23.51 10.56 -32.66
N ARG A 895 24.18 11.33 -31.80
CA ARG A 895 25.33 12.15 -32.18
C ARG A 895 26.23 12.41 -30.98
N LYS A 896 27.27 11.58 -30.90
CA LYS A 896 28.51 11.75 -30.09
C LYS A 896 28.33 11.85 -28.58
N LEU A 897 28.31 10.69 -27.90
CA LEU A 897 29.41 10.18 -27.07
C LEU A 897 29.11 8.73 -26.72
#